data_AF-A0A0V7ZZS6-F1
#
_entry.id   AF-A0A0V7ZZS6-F1
#
_cell.length_a   1.000
_cell.length_b   1.000
_cell.length_c   1.000
_cell.angle_alpha   90.00
_cell.angle_beta   90.00
_cell.angle_gamma   90.00
#
_symmetry.space_group_name_H-M   'P 1'
#
loop_
_entity.id
_entity.type
_entity.pdbx_description
1 polymer ?
#
loop_
_entity_poly.entity_id
_entity_poly.type
_entity_poly.pdbx_seq_one_letter_code
_entity_poly.pdbx_strand_id
1 'polypeptide(L)'
;MAIITVTNTKNNGVGSLREAIAKSDDGDKIVFSPKLADKTIRLDEQLVVDKNLTIDGGNAPNLTISGENKTRILQITYDYSDVVLRNLTFANGKAVDDNPDKIVRGGAIELVDSNTLVVENSRFIDNVGERSGAIFVGYGSNATIKNSVFDGNDGSVANDDFSAGAISTYGGGEGAKVVKSNGERNVGGDAFLKISDSTFTNNKGYYGAVYTLLNELKVEDSVFKDNEGLNGSGAIFTDGASGSAERDGIGGTTLINNVVAENNKGGGDYGGAFFLSGYSDDKIIVENSKITNNKAYRGGGLAVQSYRDEDDPVSLVIRDSTIANNTSTSQGGGLWTDVKGGVTVEDSTFSENKVTSSGKNGDIGGAIVLNTPKKAKSTIKNTTFVENYADRQAGSIWIAGKDNAKNLTITESRFADNRAGGQELENTVNFVVKDGGKNVVQNKNGVQDANDGEPAITGAKLTEDLDIDPITSNGGSSGIPGAKPKVKPIPQPTVEVEEPNPTFTPVKDNPLHYEAEELNLNGYRVENIAGSNGSGGKYISLKKTGYNRGSATGTFRGEAGTYQVKVGYYDENDGQSQGKITVGGKTESFIFDRDLPSNLPKPSTKTSYIAIEEVQLKPGDIFKIEGVSDSKEFARFDEIEFIPTEKVNNKGKVDANEILDSSDDIESIPTQDIKDKGKVDSNGIIDLSNVDLDGNGKTDDTVSVSLDKIFSRASYKNSGGFYQVLDTDGTVVDPITNKSIRPGETGYETAAFKQRISELDFNADDRSVTTQVDGGIFLAPYLIADGTVEEFLEQNPTNQYRNGSGLHAYFGFENGNPDGIQHLQLSNNKFGFEDVYGGGDRDFLDLTFNVNVEN
;
A
#
# COMPACT_ATOMS: atom_id res chain seq x y z
N MET A 1 -30.72 -18.84 -3.83
CA MET A 1 -29.88 -17.97 -4.66
C MET A 1 -30.16 -18.22 -6.14
N ALA A 2 -31.12 -17.49 -6.67
CA ALA A 2 -31.39 -17.38 -8.09
C ALA A 2 -30.58 -16.23 -8.71
N ILE A 3 -30.41 -16.30 -10.04
CA ILE A 3 -29.85 -15.20 -10.84
C ILE A 3 -30.99 -14.57 -11.63
N ILE A 4 -31.24 -13.27 -11.40
CA ILE A 4 -32.26 -12.50 -12.11
C ILE A 4 -31.57 -11.54 -13.08
N THR A 5 -31.97 -11.56 -14.35
CA THR A 5 -31.37 -10.72 -15.40
C THR A 5 -32.23 -9.50 -15.72
N VAL A 6 -31.67 -8.31 -15.58
CA VAL A 6 -32.24 -7.05 -16.10
C VAL A 6 -32.01 -6.97 -17.61
N THR A 7 -33.06 -6.68 -18.37
CA THR A 7 -33.02 -6.78 -19.85
C THR A 7 -33.31 -5.47 -20.57
N ASN A 8 -33.74 -4.42 -19.86
CA ASN A 8 -33.99 -3.11 -20.44
C ASN A 8 -33.71 -1.97 -19.45
N THR A 9 -33.71 -0.74 -19.95
CA THR A 9 -33.39 0.48 -19.19
C THR A 9 -34.62 1.23 -18.64
N LYS A 10 -35.80 0.61 -18.66
CA LYS A 10 -37.03 1.26 -18.19
C LYS A 10 -36.97 1.44 -16.67
N ASN A 11 -37.57 2.52 -16.17
CA ASN A 11 -37.69 2.78 -14.74
C ASN A 11 -38.48 1.69 -13.99
N ASN A 12 -39.49 1.09 -14.64
CA ASN A 12 -40.34 0.05 -14.07
C ASN A 12 -40.87 -0.94 -15.13
N GLY A 13 -41.60 -1.95 -14.64
CA GLY A 13 -42.23 -2.98 -15.47
C GLY A 13 -41.29 -4.11 -15.88
N VAL A 14 -41.80 -5.01 -16.72
CA VAL A 14 -41.12 -6.27 -17.06
C VAL A 14 -39.71 -6.03 -17.60
N GLY A 15 -38.73 -6.70 -16.98
CA GLY A 15 -37.32 -6.67 -17.36
C GLY A 15 -36.51 -5.47 -16.86
N SER A 16 -37.10 -4.59 -16.04
CA SER A 16 -36.40 -3.48 -15.38
C SER A 16 -35.66 -3.92 -14.12
N LEU A 17 -34.72 -3.09 -13.66
CA LEU A 17 -34.02 -3.31 -12.38
C LEU A 17 -34.99 -3.30 -11.19
N ARG A 18 -35.98 -2.40 -11.20
CA ARG A 18 -37.01 -2.32 -10.15
C ARG A 18 -37.82 -3.62 -10.04
N GLU A 19 -38.20 -4.19 -11.18
CA GLU A 19 -38.89 -5.49 -11.19
C GLU A 19 -37.96 -6.62 -10.72
N ALA A 20 -36.68 -6.59 -11.10
CA ALA A 20 -35.72 -7.59 -10.65
C ALA A 20 -35.58 -7.59 -9.12
N ILE A 21 -35.39 -6.43 -8.49
CA ILE A 21 -35.33 -6.29 -7.02
C ILE A 21 -36.62 -6.80 -6.35
N ALA A 22 -37.78 -6.45 -6.92
CA ALA A 22 -39.07 -6.90 -6.39
C ALA A 22 -39.28 -8.42 -6.46
N LYS A 23 -38.68 -9.09 -7.46
CA LYS A 23 -38.76 -10.54 -7.66
C LYS A 23 -37.71 -11.34 -6.90
N SER A 24 -36.63 -10.70 -6.47
CA SER A 24 -35.55 -11.36 -5.74
C SER A 24 -35.99 -11.78 -4.34
N ASP A 25 -35.54 -12.96 -3.94
CA ASP A 25 -35.51 -13.44 -2.56
C ASP A 25 -34.17 -13.09 -1.88
N ASP A 26 -34.06 -13.28 -0.57
CA ASP A 26 -32.83 -13.06 0.19
C ASP A 26 -31.64 -13.87 -0.38
N GLY A 27 -30.52 -13.17 -0.57
CA GLY A 27 -29.26 -13.71 -1.06
C GLY A 27 -29.21 -13.85 -2.58
N ASP A 28 -30.24 -13.46 -3.32
CA ASP A 28 -30.24 -13.55 -4.79
C ASP A 28 -29.25 -12.58 -5.46
N LYS A 29 -28.86 -12.93 -6.70
CA LYS A 29 -27.98 -12.12 -7.54
C LYS A 29 -28.75 -11.51 -8.71
N ILE A 30 -28.64 -10.19 -8.87
CA ILE A 30 -29.13 -9.45 -10.02
C ILE A 30 -27.95 -9.18 -10.96
N VAL A 31 -28.11 -9.55 -12.24
CA VAL A 31 -27.15 -9.27 -13.31
C VAL A 31 -27.82 -8.51 -14.44
N PHE A 32 -27.02 -7.90 -15.33
CA PHE A 32 -27.53 -7.12 -16.46
C PHE A 32 -27.24 -7.82 -17.79
N SER A 33 -28.18 -7.74 -18.73
CA SER A 33 -27.96 -8.21 -20.10
C SER A 33 -26.81 -7.42 -20.74
N PRO A 34 -25.91 -8.06 -21.49
CA PRO A 34 -24.82 -7.36 -22.20
C PRO A 34 -25.27 -6.27 -23.16
N LYS A 35 -26.54 -6.30 -23.59
CA LYS A 35 -27.15 -5.24 -24.42
C LYS A 35 -27.31 -3.90 -23.67
N LEU A 36 -27.13 -3.90 -22.36
CA LEU A 36 -27.19 -2.72 -21.51
C LEU A 36 -25.83 -2.05 -21.31
N ALA A 37 -24.75 -2.57 -21.90
CA ALA A 37 -23.46 -1.90 -21.92
C ALA A 37 -23.60 -0.46 -22.47
N ASP A 38 -22.89 0.48 -21.83
CA ASP A 38 -22.91 1.91 -22.14
C ASP A 38 -24.32 2.56 -22.12
N LYS A 39 -25.28 1.95 -21.43
CA LYS A 39 -26.63 2.51 -21.27
C LYS A 39 -26.81 3.19 -19.92
N THR A 40 -27.89 3.95 -19.83
CA THR A 40 -28.35 4.58 -18.59
C THR A 40 -29.74 4.08 -18.25
N ILE A 41 -29.90 3.51 -17.06
CA ILE A 41 -31.19 3.31 -16.40
C ILE A 41 -31.54 4.62 -15.70
N ARG A 42 -32.63 5.26 -16.15
CA ARG A 42 -33.10 6.54 -15.61
C ARG A 42 -34.23 6.30 -14.63
N LEU A 43 -34.08 6.81 -13.42
CA LEU A 43 -35.05 6.64 -12.34
C LEU A 43 -35.98 7.85 -12.25
N ASP A 44 -37.28 7.58 -12.12
CA ASP A 44 -38.26 8.62 -11.77
C ASP A 44 -38.38 8.76 -10.23
N GLU A 45 -38.01 7.69 -9.50
CA GLU A 45 -38.04 7.58 -8.04
C GLU A 45 -36.97 6.58 -7.58
N GLN A 46 -36.54 6.67 -6.31
CA GLN A 46 -35.53 5.78 -5.73
C GLN A 46 -35.91 4.30 -5.83
N LEU A 47 -34.91 3.43 -5.87
CA LEU A 47 -35.04 1.98 -5.71
C LEU A 47 -34.96 1.63 -4.23
N VAL A 48 -35.82 0.73 -3.77
CA VAL A 48 -35.79 0.21 -2.39
C VAL A 48 -35.24 -1.20 -2.41
N VAL A 49 -34.19 -1.45 -1.63
CA VAL A 49 -33.61 -2.77 -1.40
C VAL A 49 -33.88 -3.14 0.06
N ASP A 50 -34.74 -4.13 0.26
CA ASP A 50 -35.25 -4.56 1.55
C ASP A 50 -34.93 -6.03 1.83
N LYS A 51 -33.77 -6.49 1.34
CA LYS A 51 -33.31 -7.88 1.42
C LYS A 51 -31.82 -7.98 1.11
N ASN A 52 -31.21 -9.12 1.43
CA ASN A 52 -29.82 -9.42 1.08
C ASN A 52 -29.70 -9.57 -0.45
N LEU A 53 -28.84 -8.80 -1.11
CA LEU A 53 -28.70 -8.85 -2.57
C LEU A 53 -27.28 -8.58 -3.04
N THR A 54 -26.91 -9.27 -4.12
CA THR A 54 -25.79 -8.85 -4.98
C THR A 54 -26.31 -8.25 -6.27
N ILE A 55 -25.93 -7.02 -6.60
CA ILE A 55 -26.25 -6.35 -7.87
C ILE A 55 -24.94 -6.13 -8.64
N ASP A 56 -24.78 -6.84 -9.76
CA ASP A 56 -23.52 -6.95 -10.48
C ASP A 56 -23.64 -6.54 -11.96
N GLY A 57 -23.01 -5.42 -12.29
CA GLY A 57 -22.92 -4.84 -13.62
C GLY A 57 -21.89 -5.49 -14.55
N GLY A 58 -21.16 -6.53 -14.13
CA GLY A 58 -20.00 -7.05 -14.87
C GLY A 58 -20.31 -7.54 -16.30
N ASN A 59 -21.54 -7.96 -16.55
CA ASN A 59 -22.01 -8.36 -17.89
C ASN A 59 -22.39 -7.17 -18.79
N ALA A 60 -22.53 -5.95 -18.25
CA ALA A 60 -22.94 -4.73 -18.94
C ALA A 60 -21.98 -3.57 -18.58
N PRO A 61 -20.76 -3.55 -19.15
CA PRO A 61 -19.76 -2.54 -18.82
C PRO A 61 -20.27 -1.11 -19.04
N ASN A 62 -19.81 -0.19 -18.18
CA ASN A 62 -20.19 1.23 -18.18
C ASN A 62 -21.70 1.50 -18.00
N LEU A 63 -22.48 0.53 -17.51
CA LEU A 63 -23.88 0.76 -17.20
C LEU A 63 -24.02 1.78 -16.08
N THR A 64 -24.81 2.81 -16.35
CA THR A 64 -25.15 3.87 -15.39
C THR A 64 -26.56 3.68 -14.86
N ILE A 65 -26.73 3.78 -13.55
CA ILE A 65 -28.01 3.96 -12.87
C ILE A 65 -28.06 5.41 -12.39
N SER A 66 -29.05 6.17 -12.85
CA SER A 66 -29.10 7.61 -12.61
C SER A 66 -30.39 8.08 -11.99
N GLY A 67 -30.25 8.94 -10.98
CA GLY A 67 -31.35 9.69 -10.36
C GLY A 67 -31.77 10.94 -11.14
N GLU A 68 -31.11 11.25 -12.26
CA GLU A 68 -31.42 12.37 -13.16
C GLU A 68 -31.53 13.74 -12.46
N ASN A 69 -30.75 13.95 -11.39
CA ASN A 69 -30.78 15.11 -10.51
C ASN A 69 -32.15 15.37 -9.85
N LYS A 70 -32.98 14.33 -9.73
CA LYS A 70 -34.36 14.41 -9.23
C LYS A 70 -34.62 13.55 -8.00
N THR A 71 -33.94 12.42 -7.88
CA THR A 71 -34.18 11.45 -6.81
C THR A 71 -32.87 10.81 -6.35
N ARG A 72 -32.85 10.37 -5.09
CA ARG A 72 -31.89 9.39 -4.61
C ARG A 72 -31.98 8.12 -5.45
N ILE A 73 -30.87 7.41 -5.61
CA ILE A 73 -30.83 6.25 -6.50
C ILE A 73 -31.30 4.99 -5.75
N LEU A 74 -30.68 4.66 -4.63
CA LEU A 74 -31.01 3.49 -3.81
C LEU A 74 -31.25 3.88 -2.34
N GLN A 75 -32.20 3.19 -1.71
CA GLN A 75 -32.35 3.14 -0.27
C GLN A 75 -32.34 1.67 0.18
N ILE A 76 -31.45 1.32 1.09
CA ILE A 76 -31.32 -0.02 1.67
C ILE A 76 -31.95 0.02 3.06
N THR A 77 -33.05 -0.71 3.27
CA THR A 77 -33.96 -0.48 4.41
C THR A 77 -34.22 -1.68 5.31
N TYR A 78 -33.79 -2.88 4.93
CA TYR A 78 -34.11 -4.07 5.72
C TYR A 78 -33.09 -4.24 6.84
N ASP A 79 -33.53 -4.27 8.09
CA ASP A 79 -32.65 -4.41 9.25
C ASP A 79 -31.69 -5.60 9.03
N TYR A 80 -30.38 -5.33 9.03
CA TYR A 80 -29.32 -6.32 8.78
C TYR A 80 -29.24 -6.87 7.35
N SER A 81 -29.45 -6.02 6.35
CA SER A 81 -29.15 -6.35 4.95
C SER A 81 -27.64 -6.42 4.71
N ASP A 82 -27.22 -7.46 4.02
CA ASP A 82 -25.93 -7.55 3.35
C ASP A 82 -26.12 -7.28 1.85
N VAL A 83 -25.75 -6.07 1.43
CA VAL A 83 -25.88 -5.65 0.03
C VAL A 83 -24.51 -5.49 -0.60
N VAL A 84 -24.32 -6.12 -1.77
CA VAL A 84 -23.11 -5.97 -2.57
C VAL A 84 -23.45 -5.32 -3.91
N LEU A 85 -22.79 -4.20 -4.21
CA LEU A 85 -22.91 -3.45 -5.45
C LEU A 85 -21.58 -3.47 -6.18
N ARG A 86 -21.55 -3.95 -7.43
CA ARG A 86 -20.29 -4.00 -8.17
C ARG A 86 -20.42 -3.74 -9.67
N ASN A 87 -19.35 -3.20 -10.26
CA ASN A 87 -19.22 -2.95 -11.70
C ASN A 87 -20.30 -1.99 -12.27
N LEU A 88 -20.68 -0.96 -11.51
CA LEU A 88 -21.76 -0.03 -11.87
C LEU A 88 -21.36 1.44 -11.70
N THR A 89 -22.01 2.32 -12.45
CA THR A 89 -21.96 3.77 -12.21
C THR A 89 -23.27 4.25 -11.59
N PHE A 90 -23.20 4.90 -10.43
CA PHE A 90 -24.28 5.58 -9.73
C PHE A 90 -24.10 7.09 -9.91
N ALA A 91 -24.98 7.73 -10.69
CA ALA A 91 -24.75 9.11 -11.09
C ALA A 91 -25.97 10.02 -10.97
N ASN A 92 -25.72 11.31 -10.73
CA ASN A 92 -26.76 12.35 -10.67
C ASN A 92 -27.89 11.99 -9.70
N GLY A 93 -27.58 11.32 -8.60
CA GLY A 93 -28.50 11.11 -7.50
C GLY A 93 -28.74 12.42 -6.75
N LYS A 94 -29.98 12.68 -6.31
CA LYS A 94 -30.31 13.89 -5.55
C LYS A 94 -31.20 13.60 -4.36
N ALA A 95 -30.70 13.88 -3.16
CA ALA A 95 -31.42 13.83 -1.90
C ALA A 95 -31.38 15.20 -1.21
N VAL A 96 -32.27 16.12 -1.62
CA VAL A 96 -32.42 17.47 -1.04
C VAL A 96 -33.91 17.77 -0.86
N ASP A 97 -34.28 18.35 0.28
CA ASP A 97 -35.64 18.74 0.65
C ASP A 97 -35.66 20.25 0.98
N ASP A 98 -36.73 20.95 0.57
CA ASP A 98 -36.85 22.38 0.87
C ASP A 98 -37.20 22.63 2.36
N ASN A 99 -37.60 21.58 3.09
CA ASN A 99 -37.92 21.66 4.50
C ASN A 99 -36.66 21.44 5.38
N PRO A 100 -36.14 22.48 6.05
CA PRO A 100 -34.95 22.35 6.90
C PRO A 100 -35.16 21.43 8.12
N ASP A 101 -36.41 21.13 8.48
CA ASP A 101 -36.73 20.21 9.58
C ASP A 101 -36.61 18.73 9.16
N LYS A 102 -36.40 18.43 7.88
CA LYS A 102 -36.34 17.07 7.34
C LYS A 102 -35.01 16.84 6.64
N ILE A 103 -34.08 16.21 7.37
CA ILE A 103 -32.77 15.85 6.83
C ILE A 103 -32.91 14.62 5.93
N VAL A 104 -32.54 14.77 4.66
CA VAL A 104 -32.41 13.65 3.70
C VAL A 104 -30.94 13.27 3.50
N ARG A 105 -30.66 12.00 3.17
CA ARG A 105 -29.33 11.40 3.36
C ARG A 105 -28.82 10.70 2.11
N GLY A 106 -27.58 10.91 1.69
CA GLY A 106 -26.95 10.15 0.59
C GLY A 106 -27.62 10.41 -0.77
N GLY A 107 -27.04 11.29 -1.59
CA GLY A 107 -27.56 11.58 -2.92
C GLY A 107 -27.66 10.35 -3.81
N ALA A 108 -26.71 9.42 -3.73
CA ALA A 108 -26.78 8.15 -4.44
C ALA A 108 -27.48 7.06 -3.60
N ILE A 109 -26.92 6.77 -2.43
CA ILE A 109 -27.30 5.63 -1.60
C ILE A 109 -27.53 6.11 -0.17
N GLU A 110 -28.69 5.76 0.38
CA GLU A 110 -28.91 5.72 1.82
C GLU A 110 -28.87 4.27 2.30
N LEU A 111 -27.86 3.95 3.11
CA LEU A 111 -27.82 2.72 3.88
C LEU A 111 -28.45 3.03 5.24
N VAL A 112 -29.65 2.50 5.50
CA VAL A 112 -30.32 2.67 6.79
C VAL A 112 -29.51 1.95 7.88
N ASP A 113 -29.78 2.27 9.14
CA ASP A 113 -29.11 1.77 10.33
C ASP A 113 -28.97 0.24 10.36
N SER A 114 -27.87 -0.24 10.94
CA SER A 114 -27.56 -1.66 11.18
C SER A 114 -27.52 -2.53 9.92
N ASN A 115 -26.96 -2.00 8.83
CA ASN A 115 -26.80 -2.70 7.55
C ASN A 115 -25.33 -2.80 7.13
N THR A 116 -25.03 -3.73 6.22
CA THR A 116 -23.71 -3.85 5.58
C THR A 116 -23.80 -3.52 4.11
N LEU A 117 -22.89 -2.68 3.63
CA LEU A 117 -22.73 -2.37 2.22
C LEU A 117 -21.30 -2.69 1.75
N VAL A 118 -21.20 -3.47 0.67
CA VAL A 118 -19.95 -3.68 -0.05
C VAL A 118 -20.08 -3.06 -1.44
N VAL A 119 -19.13 -2.20 -1.79
CA VAL A 119 -19.04 -1.54 -3.10
C VAL A 119 -17.70 -1.92 -3.74
N GLU A 120 -17.75 -2.48 -4.94
CA GLU A 120 -16.55 -2.90 -5.67
C GLU A 120 -16.58 -2.38 -7.11
N ASN A 121 -15.44 -1.95 -7.64
CA ASN A 121 -15.29 -1.65 -9.08
C ASN A 121 -16.36 -0.67 -9.60
N SER A 122 -16.78 0.28 -8.77
CA SER A 122 -17.96 1.10 -9.02
C SER A 122 -17.63 2.59 -8.99
N ARG A 123 -18.53 3.39 -9.57
CA ARG A 123 -18.34 4.84 -9.74
C ARG A 123 -19.52 5.60 -9.16
N PHE A 124 -19.25 6.64 -8.39
CA PHE A 124 -20.22 7.56 -7.79
C PHE A 124 -19.93 8.96 -8.31
N ILE A 125 -20.76 9.44 -9.23
CA ILE A 125 -20.48 10.63 -10.02
C ILE A 125 -21.58 11.68 -9.87
N ASP A 126 -21.20 12.90 -9.51
CA ASP A 126 -22.09 14.08 -9.48
C ASP A 126 -23.36 13.85 -8.64
N ASN A 127 -23.25 13.13 -7.51
CA ASN A 127 -24.38 12.93 -6.61
C ASN A 127 -24.45 14.07 -5.58
N VAL A 128 -25.67 14.49 -5.25
CA VAL A 128 -25.94 15.62 -4.35
C VAL A 128 -26.86 15.20 -3.22
N GLY A 129 -26.46 15.46 -1.98
CA GLY A 129 -27.27 15.15 -0.81
C GLY A 129 -27.05 16.13 0.33
N GLU A 130 -28.08 16.34 1.17
CA GLU A 130 -27.94 17.22 2.33
C GLU A 130 -26.96 16.67 3.36
N ARG A 131 -27.09 15.39 3.67
CA ARG A 131 -26.16 14.64 4.50
C ARG A 131 -25.54 13.51 3.70
N SER A 132 -24.30 13.71 3.27
CA SER A 132 -23.56 12.93 2.26
C SER A 132 -24.02 13.16 0.82
N GLY A 133 -23.09 13.58 -0.05
CA GLY A 133 -23.35 13.73 -1.48
C GLY A 133 -23.58 12.40 -2.19
N ALA A 134 -22.81 11.35 -1.89
CA ALA A 134 -23.00 10.02 -2.49
C ALA A 134 -23.63 9.00 -1.53
N ILE A 135 -22.88 8.53 -0.53
CA ILE A 135 -23.28 7.40 0.33
C ILE A 135 -23.38 7.84 1.78
N PHE A 136 -24.60 7.78 2.32
CA PHE A 136 -24.79 7.87 3.76
C PHE A 136 -24.84 6.47 4.38
N VAL A 137 -23.94 6.22 5.33
CA VAL A 137 -23.84 4.99 6.13
C VAL A 137 -24.52 5.24 7.48
N GLY A 138 -25.67 4.59 7.67
CA GLY A 138 -26.51 4.74 8.84
C GLY A 138 -25.91 4.21 10.14
N TYR A 139 -26.72 4.31 11.19
CA TYR A 139 -26.32 4.04 12.55
C TYR A 139 -25.90 2.58 12.76
N GLY A 140 -24.65 2.37 13.20
CA GLY A 140 -24.13 1.01 13.43
C GLY A 140 -24.04 0.17 12.15
N SER A 141 -24.07 0.82 10.99
CA SER A 141 -23.90 0.18 9.69
C SER A 141 -22.42 0.12 9.32
N ASN A 142 -22.08 -0.85 8.48
CA ASN A 142 -20.73 -1.10 7.99
C ASN A 142 -20.64 -0.87 6.49
N ALA A 143 -19.54 -0.28 6.04
CA ALA A 143 -19.29 -0.10 4.62
C ALA A 143 -17.86 -0.49 4.24
N THR A 144 -17.74 -1.28 3.18
CA THR A 144 -16.47 -1.61 2.52
C THR A 144 -16.51 -1.09 1.10
N ILE A 145 -15.54 -0.25 0.75
CA ILE A 145 -15.39 0.38 -0.56
C ILE A 145 -14.07 -0.08 -1.15
N LYS A 146 -14.11 -0.76 -2.29
CA LYS A 146 -12.92 -1.31 -2.96
C LYS A 146 -12.89 -0.91 -4.43
N ASN A 147 -11.71 -0.53 -4.92
CA ASN A 147 -11.46 -0.24 -6.33
C ASN A 147 -12.53 0.66 -6.97
N SER A 148 -12.90 1.74 -6.28
CA SER A 148 -14.06 2.56 -6.64
C SER A 148 -13.70 4.03 -6.79
N VAL A 149 -14.51 4.75 -7.55
CA VAL A 149 -14.28 6.18 -7.86
C VAL A 149 -15.43 7.02 -7.35
N PHE A 150 -15.13 8.07 -6.60
CA PHE A 150 -16.06 9.08 -6.14
C PHE A 150 -15.62 10.43 -6.71
N ASP A 151 -16.37 10.95 -7.69
CA ASP A 151 -16.00 12.18 -8.40
C ASP A 151 -17.16 13.18 -8.42
N GLY A 152 -16.87 14.42 -8.03
CA GLY A 152 -17.81 15.53 -8.14
C GLY A 152 -19.04 15.44 -7.23
N ASN A 153 -19.00 14.63 -6.16
CA ASN A 153 -20.15 14.49 -5.26
C ASN A 153 -20.21 15.66 -4.27
N ASP A 154 -21.42 16.17 -4.01
CA ASP A 154 -21.67 17.39 -3.24
C ASP A 154 -22.60 17.14 -2.04
N GLY A 155 -22.02 17.18 -0.84
CA GLY A 155 -22.69 17.11 0.45
C GLY A 155 -22.87 18.48 1.13
N SER A 156 -22.49 19.57 0.47
CA SER A 156 -22.38 20.89 1.10
C SER A 156 -23.69 21.71 1.08
N VAL A 157 -24.75 21.16 0.48
CA VAL A 157 -25.98 21.91 0.15
C VAL A 157 -26.87 22.28 1.34
N ALA A 158 -26.76 21.59 2.49
CA ALA A 158 -27.60 21.81 3.67
C ALA A 158 -26.88 22.44 4.87
N ASN A 159 -25.59 22.78 4.76
CA ASN A 159 -24.78 23.27 5.88
C ASN A 159 -24.93 22.40 7.15
N ASP A 160 -24.89 21.08 6.96
CA ASP A 160 -25.04 20.07 8.01
C ASP A 160 -23.67 19.61 8.50
N ASP A 161 -23.43 19.72 9.81
CA ASP A 161 -22.19 19.32 10.50
C ASP A 161 -21.94 17.80 10.52
N PHE A 162 -22.70 17.01 9.76
CA PHE A 162 -22.50 15.56 9.61
C PHE A 162 -22.33 15.13 8.15
N SER A 163 -21.98 16.07 7.26
CA SER A 163 -22.02 15.85 5.81
C SER A 163 -20.66 15.97 5.12
N ALA A 164 -20.39 15.02 4.23
CA ALA A 164 -19.24 15.01 3.32
C ALA A 164 -19.67 14.90 1.86
N GLY A 165 -18.78 15.25 0.94
CA GLY A 165 -19.04 15.17 -0.49
C GLY A 165 -19.32 13.75 -0.96
N ALA A 166 -18.47 12.79 -0.59
CA ALA A 166 -18.61 11.40 -1.02
C ALA A 166 -19.34 10.55 0.02
N ILE A 167 -18.75 10.33 1.19
CA ILE A 167 -19.24 9.33 2.16
C ILE A 167 -19.35 9.95 3.54
N SER A 168 -20.52 9.79 4.18
CA SER A 168 -20.68 10.16 5.59
C SER A 168 -21.16 8.97 6.38
N THR A 169 -20.55 8.72 7.53
CA THR A 169 -20.96 7.65 8.44
C THR A 169 -21.42 8.21 9.78
N TYR A 170 -22.39 7.53 10.38
CA TYR A 170 -22.85 7.82 11.73
C TYR A 170 -22.70 6.57 12.59
N GLY A 171 -21.68 6.55 13.43
CA GLY A 171 -21.37 5.43 14.31
C GLY A 171 -22.18 5.43 15.59
N GLY A 172 -22.09 4.32 16.29
CA GLY A 172 -22.86 4.04 17.49
C GLY A 172 -22.45 4.86 18.71
N GLY A 173 -23.01 6.05 18.94
CA GLY A 173 -22.98 6.74 20.24
C GLY A 173 -23.75 6.06 21.39
N GLU A 174 -23.45 6.47 22.60
CA GLU A 174 -24.08 6.03 23.86
C GLU A 174 -25.62 6.13 23.79
N GLY A 175 -26.32 5.06 24.20
CA GLY A 175 -27.78 5.03 24.24
C GLY A 175 -28.49 4.49 23.01
N ALA A 176 -27.78 4.21 21.90
CA ALA A 176 -28.40 3.41 20.85
C ALA A 176 -28.51 1.95 21.26
N LYS A 177 -29.73 1.63 21.66
CA LYS A 177 -30.21 0.28 21.70
C LYS A 177 -30.49 -0.11 20.25
N VAL A 178 -29.48 -0.59 19.53
CA VAL A 178 -29.74 -1.42 18.36
C VAL A 178 -30.24 -2.76 18.90
N VAL A 179 -31.54 -2.81 19.14
CA VAL A 179 -32.24 -4.05 19.50
C VAL A 179 -32.48 -4.76 18.18
N LYS A 180 -31.83 -5.90 17.98
CA LYS A 180 -32.18 -6.80 16.87
C LYS A 180 -33.69 -7.06 16.91
N SER A 181 -34.31 -7.32 15.76
CA SER A 181 -35.70 -7.78 15.71
C SER A 181 -35.93 -9.09 16.51
N ASN A 182 -34.85 -9.85 16.78
CA ASN A 182 -34.84 -11.03 17.66
C ASN A 182 -34.62 -10.71 19.17
N GLY A 183 -34.46 -9.45 19.55
CA GLY A 183 -34.28 -9.00 20.93
C GLY A 183 -32.84 -8.99 21.46
N GLU A 184 -31.85 -9.40 20.68
CA GLU A 184 -30.43 -9.33 21.08
C GLU A 184 -29.90 -7.89 20.97
N ARG A 185 -29.03 -7.51 21.90
CA ARG A 185 -28.45 -6.15 21.97
C ARG A 185 -27.16 -6.13 21.17
N ASN A 186 -27.05 -5.26 20.15
CA ASN A 186 -25.75 -4.80 19.71
C ASN A 186 -25.40 -3.55 20.53
N VAL A 187 -24.54 -3.71 21.54
CA VAL A 187 -23.95 -2.57 22.25
C VAL A 187 -22.91 -2.00 21.30
N GLY A 188 -23.11 -0.79 20.77
CA GLY A 188 -22.32 -0.19 19.68
C GLY A 188 -20.81 -0.41 19.75
N GLY A 189 -20.31 -1.41 19.00
CA GLY A 189 -18.92 -1.85 19.08
C GLY A 189 -18.22 -2.17 17.76
N ASP A 190 -18.91 -2.28 16.62
CA ASP A 190 -18.30 -2.84 15.40
C ASP A 190 -18.57 -2.01 14.12
N ALA A 191 -18.94 -0.72 14.26
CA ALA A 191 -19.23 0.15 13.14
C ALA A 191 -17.92 0.60 12.45
N PHE A 192 -17.76 0.31 11.16
CA PHE A 192 -16.56 0.62 10.40
C PHE A 192 -16.82 1.17 9.00
N LEU A 193 -15.85 1.94 8.52
CA LEU A 193 -15.66 2.27 7.12
C LEU A 193 -14.28 1.79 6.66
N LYS A 194 -14.27 0.89 5.66
CA LYS A 194 -13.05 0.41 5.00
C LYS A 194 -13.02 0.91 3.57
N ILE A 195 -11.92 1.53 3.17
CA ILE A 195 -11.68 2.05 1.83
C ILE A 195 -10.34 1.49 1.34
N SER A 196 -10.33 0.82 0.19
CA SER A 196 -9.09 0.39 -0.49
C SER A 196 -9.13 0.66 -1.98
N ASP A 197 -7.96 0.87 -2.58
CA ASP A 197 -7.78 0.96 -4.04
C ASP A 197 -8.65 2.03 -4.71
N SER A 198 -9.07 3.06 -3.97
CA SER A 198 -10.17 3.94 -4.37
C SER A 198 -9.71 5.37 -4.60
N THR A 199 -10.43 6.08 -5.46
CA THR A 199 -10.11 7.47 -5.84
C THR A 199 -11.27 8.39 -5.51
N PHE A 200 -10.98 9.45 -4.75
CA PHE A 200 -11.90 10.50 -4.34
C PHE A 200 -11.42 11.83 -4.93
N THR A 201 -12.12 12.32 -5.95
CA THR A 201 -11.77 13.56 -6.65
C THR A 201 -12.89 14.57 -6.64
N ASN A 202 -12.54 15.86 -6.52
CA ASN A 202 -13.49 16.97 -6.68
C ASN A 202 -14.75 16.89 -5.79
N ASN A 203 -14.69 16.13 -4.68
CA ASN A 203 -15.84 16.01 -3.80
C ASN A 203 -15.89 17.22 -2.88
N LYS A 204 -17.10 17.72 -2.66
CA LYS A 204 -17.34 18.91 -1.87
C LYS A 204 -18.29 18.61 -0.73
N GLY A 205 -17.82 18.74 0.50
CA GLY A 205 -18.60 18.47 1.70
C GLY A 205 -18.73 19.69 2.59
N TYR A 206 -19.56 19.56 3.63
CA TYR A 206 -19.33 20.37 4.80
C TYR A 206 -17.94 20.04 5.39
N TYR A 207 -17.66 18.73 5.51
CA TYR A 207 -16.32 18.15 5.67
C TYR A 207 -15.93 17.37 4.41
N GLY A 208 -14.95 17.86 3.66
CA GLY A 208 -14.25 17.18 2.55
C GLY A 208 -14.98 16.09 1.75
N ALA A 209 -14.27 15.01 1.44
CA ALA A 209 -14.80 13.85 0.74
C ALA A 209 -15.42 12.82 1.68
N VAL A 210 -14.81 12.57 2.84
CA VAL A 210 -15.23 11.55 3.80
C VAL A 210 -15.39 12.16 5.19
N TYR A 211 -16.51 11.82 5.82
CA TYR A 211 -16.82 12.14 7.21
C TYR A 211 -17.13 10.83 7.95
N THR A 212 -16.46 10.59 9.08
CA THR A 212 -16.83 9.52 10.01
C THR A 212 -17.10 10.07 11.40
N LEU A 213 -18.06 9.46 12.09
CA LEU A 213 -18.37 9.75 13.49
C LEU A 213 -18.40 8.43 14.25
N LEU A 214 -17.58 8.25 15.28
CA LEU A 214 -17.58 7.06 16.14
C LEU A 214 -17.52 5.73 15.35
N ASN A 215 -16.71 5.70 14.29
CA ASN A 215 -16.48 4.52 13.45
C ASN A 215 -14.99 4.25 13.34
N GLU A 216 -14.60 2.97 13.36
CA GLU A 216 -13.26 2.60 12.91
C GLU A 216 -13.13 3.00 11.43
N LEU A 217 -12.02 3.66 11.10
CA LEU A 217 -11.72 4.06 9.74
C LEU A 217 -10.43 3.40 9.29
N LYS A 218 -10.50 2.64 8.20
CA LYS A 218 -9.33 2.11 7.49
C LYS A 218 -9.34 2.61 6.06
N VAL A 219 -8.27 3.31 5.66
CA VAL A 219 -8.07 3.77 4.29
C VAL A 219 -6.70 3.30 3.81
N GLU A 220 -6.69 2.51 2.74
CA GLU A 220 -5.51 1.89 2.16
C GLU A 220 -5.42 2.18 0.65
N ASP A 221 -4.23 2.33 0.10
CA ASP A 221 -3.96 2.30 -1.35
C ASP A 221 -4.87 3.25 -2.17
N SER A 222 -5.14 4.43 -1.62
CA SER A 222 -6.21 5.30 -2.12
C SER A 222 -5.74 6.72 -2.39
N VAL A 223 -6.47 7.41 -3.27
CA VAL A 223 -6.16 8.78 -3.72
C VAL A 223 -7.27 9.73 -3.31
N PHE A 224 -6.91 10.84 -2.66
CA PHE A 224 -7.79 11.95 -2.33
C PHE A 224 -7.25 13.22 -2.97
N LYS A 225 -7.90 13.70 -4.02
CA LYS A 225 -7.38 14.82 -4.80
C LYS A 225 -8.42 15.88 -5.08
N ASP A 226 -8.02 17.15 -4.94
CA ASP A 226 -8.85 18.31 -5.27
C ASP A 226 -10.21 18.34 -4.52
N ASN A 227 -10.30 17.73 -3.33
CA ASN A 227 -11.51 17.76 -2.52
C ASN A 227 -11.58 19.03 -1.66
N GLU A 228 -12.79 19.51 -1.38
CA GLU A 228 -13.04 20.74 -0.64
C GLU A 228 -14.01 20.52 0.53
N GLY A 229 -13.60 20.95 1.73
CA GLY A 229 -14.49 21.11 2.88
C GLY A 229 -14.83 22.56 3.10
N LEU A 230 -16.09 22.86 3.46
CA LEU A 230 -16.49 24.21 3.84
C LEU A 230 -16.07 24.56 5.28
N ASN A 231 -16.04 23.57 6.17
CA ASN A 231 -15.64 23.73 7.57
C ASN A 231 -14.88 22.50 8.05
N GLY A 232 -13.57 22.62 8.28
CA GLY A 232 -12.69 21.51 8.62
C GLY A 232 -12.01 20.89 7.41
N SER A 233 -11.89 19.56 7.40
CA SER A 233 -11.05 18.81 6.46
C SER A 233 -11.38 19.01 4.98
N GLY A 234 -10.37 19.02 4.11
CA GLY A 234 -10.56 18.96 2.66
C GLY A 234 -10.81 17.55 2.12
N ALA A 235 -10.19 16.50 2.69
CA ALA A 235 -10.39 15.12 2.24
C ALA A 235 -11.12 14.26 3.28
N ILE A 236 -10.52 14.01 4.44
CA ILE A 236 -11.07 13.10 5.45
C ILE A 236 -11.20 13.80 6.79
N PHE A 237 -12.40 13.78 7.36
CA PHE A 237 -12.66 14.15 8.74
C PHE A 237 -13.10 12.93 9.54
N THR A 238 -12.51 12.74 10.73
CA THR A 238 -12.97 11.76 11.70
C THR A 238 -13.36 12.45 13.00
N ASP A 239 -14.52 12.09 13.54
CA ASP A 239 -15.00 12.45 14.87
C ASP A 239 -15.08 11.18 15.72
N GLY A 240 -13.90 10.68 16.11
CA GLY A 240 -13.76 9.48 16.93
C GLY A 240 -13.75 8.18 16.16
N ALA A 241 -12.98 7.23 16.68
CA ALA A 241 -12.86 5.88 16.15
C ALA A 241 -13.52 4.81 17.03
N SER A 242 -13.93 5.15 18.26
CA SER A 242 -14.63 4.24 19.19
C SER A 242 -15.97 4.78 19.68
N GLY A 243 -16.89 3.88 20.02
CA GLY A 243 -18.21 4.22 20.55
C GLY A 243 -18.23 4.43 22.07
N SER A 244 -18.57 5.65 22.51
CA SER A 244 -19.08 6.05 23.86
C SER A 244 -18.11 6.17 25.05
N ALA A 245 -18.55 6.99 26.02
CA ALA A 245 -17.92 7.25 27.32
C ALA A 245 -18.23 6.19 28.41
N GLU A 246 -19.06 5.18 28.12
CA GLU A 246 -19.24 4.00 28.99
C GLU A 246 -18.28 2.85 28.59
N ARG A 247 -17.50 3.03 27.51
CA ARG A 247 -16.47 2.11 27.02
C ARG A 247 -15.05 2.61 27.31
N ASP A 248 -14.83 3.17 28.49
CA ASP A 248 -13.48 3.47 28.99
C ASP A 248 -12.57 2.24 28.77
N GLY A 249 -11.49 2.37 27.99
CA GLY A 249 -10.51 1.32 27.74
C GLY A 249 -10.65 0.50 26.45
N ILE A 250 -11.61 0.78 25.54
CA ILE A 250 -11.82 -0.07 24.34
C ILE A 250 -11.19 0.48 23.04
N GLY A 251 -10.95 1.79 22.89
CA GLY A 251 -10.13 2.43 21.84
C GLY A 251 -10.29 1.99 20.37
N GLY A 252 -10.62 2.90 19.47
CA GLY A 252 -10.76 2.62 18.04
C GLY A 252 -9.52 3.01 17.24
N THR A 253 -9.47 2.61 15.97
CA THR A 253 -8.37 2.99 15.07
C THR A 253 -8.84 3.83 13.89
N THR A 254 -8.14 4.93 13.63
CA THR A 254 -8.12 5.60 12.33
C THR A 254 -6.77 5.29 11.67
N LEU A 255 -6.78 4.46 10.63
CA LEU A 255 -5.61 4.10 9.85
C LEU A 255 -5.68 4.71 8.44
N ILE A 256 -4.63 5.45 8.09
CA ILE A 256 -4.38 5.98 6.75
C ILE A 256 -3.04 5.37 6.28
N ASN A 257 -3.09 4.43 5.36
CA ASN A 257 -1.91 3.71 4.87
C ASN A 257 -1.82 3.79 3.34
N ASN A 258 -0.64 4.09 2.79
CA ASN A 258 -0.41 4.21 1.35
C ASN A 258 -1.43 5.13 0.65
N VAL A 259 -1.70 6.29 1.24
CA VAL A 259 -2.65 7.27 0.72
C VAL A 259 -1.93 8.44 0.06
N VAL A 260 -2.40 8.83 -1.13
CA VAL A 260 -2.00 10.07 -1.80
C VAL A 260 -3.08 11.13 -1.60
N ALA A 261 -2.79 12.16 -0.80
CA ALA A 261 -3.67 13.30 -0.58
C ALA A 261 -3.08 14.57 -1.21
N GLU A 262 -3.64 15.02 -2.33
CA GLU A 262 -3.11 16.13 -3.13
C GLU A 262 -4.12 17.28 -3.31
N ASN A 263 -3.67 18.52 -3.14
CA ASN A 263 -4.44 19.74 -3.48
C ASN A 263 -5.80 19.86 -2.77
N ASN A 264 -6.00 19.16 -1.66
CA ASN A 264 -7.24 19.26 -0.90
C ASN A 264 -7.26 20.57 -0.11
N LYS A 265 -8.46 21.11 0.06
CA LYS A 265 -8.68 22.39 0.71
C LYS A 265 -9.65 22.23 1.88
N GLY A 266 -9.12 22.39 3.08
CA GLY A 266 -9.90 22.50 4.30
C GLY A 266 -10.42 23.91 4.51
N GLY A 267 -11.73 24.00 4.76
CA GLY A 267 -12.39 25.22 5.20
C GLY A 267 -12.32 25.38 6.72
N GLY A 268 -12.94 26.42 7.27
CA GLY A 268 -12.96 26.64 8.73
C GLY A 268 -11.55 26.69 9.35
N ASP A 269 -11.38 25.98 10.47
CA ASP A 269 -10.19 26.12 11.32
C ASP A 269 -9.08 25.07 11.12
N TYR A 270 -9.33 23.90 10.50
CA TYR A 270 -8.40 22.74 10.59
C TYR A 270 -8.34 21.86 9.34
N GLY A 271 -7.14 21.35 9.04
CA GLY A 271 -6.85 20.18 8.21
C GLY A 271 -7.03 20.38 6.71
N GLY A 272 -5.95 20.51 5.94
CA GLY A 272 -6.08 20.67 4.49
C GLY A 272 -6.43 19.36 3.80
N ALA A 273 -5.65 18.31 4.01
CA ALA A 273 -6.04 16.96 3.62
C ALA A 273 -6.89 16.31 4.71
N PHE A 274 -6.38 16.25 5.92
CA PHE A 274 -6.99 15.45 6.99
C PHE A 274 -7.21 16.28 8.24
N PHE A 275 -8.38 16.12 8.85
CA PHE A 275 -8.64 16.54 10.22
C PHE A 275 -9.14 15.33 11.01
N LEU A 276 -8.26 14.75 11.81
CA LEU A 276 -8.48 13.48 12.49
C LEU A 276 -8.66 13.72 13.99
N SER A 277 -9.87 13.52 14.50
CA SER A 277 -10.19 13.68 15.92
C SER A 277 -10.45 12.32 16.55
N GLY A 278 -9.85 12.08 17.72
CA GLY A 278 -10.06 10.86 18.51
C GLY A 278 -10.64 11.14 19.90
N TYR A 279 -11.31 10.13 20.47
CA TYR A 279 -11.70 10.04 21.88
C TYR A 279 -10.70 9.14 22.64
N SER A 280 -10.94 8.88 23.92
CA SER A 280 -10.00 8.08 24.72
C SER A 280 -9.71 6.72 24.12
N ASP A 281 -8.45 6.29 24.31
CA ASP A 281 -7.87 5.07 23.76
C ASP A 281 -7.80 4.99 22.22
N ASP A 282 -8.34 5.97 21.49
CA ASP A 282 -8.25 5.97 20.03
C ASP A 282 -6.80 6.13 19.56
N LYS A 283 -6.49 5.40 18.47
CA LYS A 283 -5.20 5.45 17.80
C LYS A 283 -5.37 6.04 16.41
N ILE A 284 -4.52 7.01 16.10
CA ILE A 284 -4.46 7.62 14.77
C ILE A 284 -3.10 7.29 14.16
N ILE A 285 -3.12 6.59 13.04
CA ILE A 285 -1.92 6.09 12.36
C ILE A 285 -1.96 6.58 10.91
N VAL A 286 -0.87 7.22 10.49
CA VAL A 286 -0.63 7.66 9.11
C VAL A 286 0.70 7.07 8.65
N GLU A 287 0.67 6.18 7.67
CA GLU A 287 1.88 5.49 7.21
C GLU A 287 1.94 5.36 5.69
N ASN A 288 3.16 5.26 5.15
CA ASN A 288 3.43 5.09 3.72
C ASN A 288 2.75 6.14 2.82
N SER A 289 2.42 7.32 3.35
CA SER A 289 1.46 8.23 2.71
C SER A 289 2.11 9.50 2.19
N LYS A 290 1.56 10.03 1.09
CA LYS A 290 2.00 11.28 0.47
C LYS A 290 0.92 12.34 0.59
N ILE A 291 1.15 13.32 1.46
CA ILE A 291 0.21 14.39 1.77
C ILE A 291 0.82 15.70 1.28
N THR A 292 0.37 16.17 0.11
CA THR A 292 1.02 17.27 -0.60
C THR A 292 0.11 18.36 -1.13
N ASN A 293 0.62 19.60 -1.15
CA ASN A 293 -0.06 20.76 -1.73
C ASN A 293 -1.43 21.11 -1.11
N ASN A 294 -1.71 20.61 0.09
CA ASN A 294 -2.99 20.83 0.75
C ASN A 294 -3.00 22.17 1.50
N LYS A 295 -4.20 22.73 1.72
CA LYS A 295 -4.37 24.06 2.31
C LYS A 295 -5.47 24.11 3.37
N ALA A 296 -5.19 24.76 4.50
CA ALA A 296 -6.18 25.00 5.56
C ALA A 296 -5.82 26.22 6.44
N TYR A 297 -6.67 26.54 7.42
CA TYR A 297 -6.33 27.53 8.44
C TYR A 297 -5.24 27.03 9.40
N ARG A 298 -5.40 25.84 9.99
CA ARG A 298 -4.36 25.12 10.77
C ARG A 298 -4.12 23.73 10.19
N GLY A 299 -2.88 23.25 10.21
CA GLY A 299 -2.56 21.91 9.73
C GLY A 299 -2.77 21.80 8.23
N GLY A 300 -1.92 22.48 7.45
CA GLY A 300 -2.10 22.56 5.99
C GLY A 300 -2.16 21.18 5.34
N GLY A 301 -1.38 20.21 5.83
CA GLY A 301 -1.54 18.79 5.49
C GLY A 301 -2.55 18.12 6.42
N LEU A 302 -2.16 17.99 7.69
CA LEU A 302 -2.91 17.29 8.73
C LEU A 302 -3.19 18.20 9.93
N ALA A 303 -4.39 18.05 10.49
CA ALA A 303 -4.74 18.46 11.84
C ALA A 303 -5.16 17.22 12.64
N VAL A 304 -4.59 17.01 13.83
CA VAL A 304 -4.91 15.82 14.65
C VAL A 304 -5.15 16.23 16.10
N GLN A 305 -6.29 15.85 16.68
CA GLN A 305 -6.66 16.31 18.02
C GLN A 305 -7.19 15.23 18.97
N SER A 306 -7.11 15.51 20.27
CA SER A 306 -7.83 14.78 21.31
C SER A 306 -9.07 15.55 21.77
N TYR A 307 -10.28 15.03 21.52
CA TYR A 307 -11.52 15.76 21.80
C TYR A 307 -11.76 16.01 23.31
N ARG A 308 -11.34 15.10 24.19
CA ARG A 308 -11.60 15.17 25.65
C ARG A 308 -10.32 15.06 26.49
N ASP A 309 -10.34 15.64 27.69
CA ASP A 309 -9.28 15.53 28.70
C ASP A 309 -9.52 14.27 29.55
N GLU A 310 -8.87 13.17 29.17
CA GLU A 310 -9.13 11.86 29.80
C GLU A 310 -7.82 11.19 30.26
N ASP A 311 -7.98 10.14 31.06
CA ASP A 311 -6.88 9.41 31.69
C ASP A 311 -6.05 8.63 30.66
N ASP A 312 -6.69 8.11 29.60
CA ASP A 312 -6.10 7.35 28.49
C ASP A 312 -6.20 8.11 27.15
N PRO A 313 -5.17 8.88 26.77
CA PRO A 313 -5.29 9.85 25.69
C PRO A 313 -4.99 9.30 24.28
N VAL A 314 -5.60 9.93 23.26
CA VAL A 314 -5.31 9.68 21.84
C VAL A 314 -3.81 9.76 21.55
N SER A 315 -3.31 8.82 20.76
CA SER A 315 -1.93 8.84 20.24
C SER A 315 -1.90 9.02 18.72
N LEU A 316 -0.85 9.70 18.24
CA LEU A 316 -0.58 9.87 16.81
C LEU A 316 0.74 9.20 16.43
N VAL A 317 0.69 8.39 15.38
CA VAL A 317 1.85 7.78 14.74
C VAL A 317 1.90 8.21 13.28
N ILE A 318 3.06 8.71 12.84
CA ILE A 318 3.36 8.99 11.44
C ILE A 318 4.63 8.23 11.05
N ARG A 319 4.57 7.38 10.02
CA ARG A 319 5.72 6.59 9.54
C ARG A 319 5.86 6.59 8.04
N ASP A 320 7.09 6.49 7.53
CA ASP A 320 7.35 6.26 6.10
C ASP A 320 6.59 7.20 5.15
N SER A 321 6.35 8.44 5.61
CA SER A 321 5.40 9.35 4.97
C SER A 321 6.05 10.63 4.51
N THR A 322 5.53 11.20 3.41
CA THR A 322 5.94 12.50 2.88
C THR A 322 4.82 13.52 3.07
N ILE A 323 5.08 14.53 3.90
CA ILE A 323 4.19 15.66 4.15
C ILE A 323 4.87 16.90 3.54
N ALA A 324 4.47 17.30 2.35
CA ALA A 324 5.22 18.31 1.60
C ALA A 324 4.38 19.40 0.92
N ASN A 325 4.93 20.61 0.80
CA ASN A 325 4.30 21.73 0.11
C ASN A 325 2.90 22.12 0.62
N ASN A 326 2.55 21.71 1.85
CA ASN A 326 1.27 22.05 2.44
C ASN A 326 1.33 23.46 3.02
N THR A 327 0.22 24.19 2.95
CA THR A 327 0.16 25.58 3.39
C THR A 327 -0.92 25.77 4.43
N SER A 328 -0.59 26.41 5.56
CA SER A 328 -1.59 26.93 6.48
C SER A 328 -1.50 28.44 6.63
N THR A 329 -2.61 29.07 7.01
CA THR A 329 -2.63 30.52 7.28
C THR A 329 -2.46 30.84 8.75
N SER A 330 -2.50 29.85 9.65
CA SER A 330 -2.42 30.07 11.09
C SER A 330 -1.28 29.31 11.72
N GLN A 331 -1.28 27.97 11.70
CA GLN A 331 -0.36 27.12 12.47
C GLN A 331 -0.09 25.80 11.74
N GLY A 332 1.14 25.30 11.77
CA GLY A 332 1.50 23.97 11.25
C GLY A 332 1.26 23.84 9.75
N GLY A 333 2.24 24.19 8.92
CA GLY A 333 2.09 24.07 7.47
C GLY A 333 1.86 22.61 7.05
N GLY A 334 2.61 21.68 7.64
CA GLY A 334 2.45 20.24 7.43
C GLY A 334 1.47 19.62 8.42
N LEU A 335 1.79 19.67 9.72
CA LEU A 335 1.02 19.08 10.80
C LEU A 335 0.71 20.11 11.90
N TRP A 336 -0.55 20.15 12.33
CA TRP A 336 -0.93 20.74 13.60
C TRP A 336 -1.51 19.64 14.50
N THR A 337 -1.09 19.57 15.76
CA THR A 337 -1.65 18.57 16.67
C THR A 337 -1.65 19.00 18.13
N ASP A 338 -2.70 18.60 18.85
CA ASP A 338 -2.81 18.73 20.31
C ASP A 338 -3.06 17.38 21.02
N VAL A 339 -2.74 16.27 20.35
CA VAL A 339 -2.99 14.93 20.91
C VAL A 339 -2.32 14.75 22.27
N LYS A 340 -3.06 14.17 23.20
CA LYS A 340 -2.67 14.14 24.62
C LYS A 340 -1.77 12.96 24.97
N GLY A 341 -1.71 11.92 24.12
CA GLY A 341 -0.89 10.72 24.29
C GLY A 341 0.53 10.85 23.75
N GLY A 342 0.81 11.93 23.03
CA GLY A 342 2.09 12.15 22.37
C GLY A 342 2.07 11.74 20.91
N VAL A 343 3.16 12.10 20.24
CA VAL A 343 3.34 11.96 18.79
C VAL A 343 4.60 11.16 18.52
N THR A 344 4.49 10.13 17.68
CA THR A 344 5.63 9.40 17.13
C THR A 344 5.74 9.73 15.64
N VAL A 345 6.90 10.20 15.19
CA VAL A 345 7.21 10.41 13.77
C VAL A 345 8.48 9.65 13.44
N GLU A 346 8.42 8.72 12.49
CA GLU A 346 9.55 7.87 12.11
C GLU A 346 9.70 7.83 10.59
N ASP A 347 10.94 7.76 10.10
CA ASP A 347 11.25 7.44 8.70
C ASP A 347 10.53 8.33 7.66
N SER A 348 10.22 9.58 8.05
CA SER A 348 9.32 10.46 7.31
C SER A 348 10.03 11.72 6.79
N THR A 349 9.37 12.43 5.87
CA THR A 349 9.84 13.71 5.33
C THR A 349 8.79 14.79 5.47
N PHE A 350 9.19 15.92 6.05
CA PHE A 350 8.46 17.17 6.05
C PHE A 350 9.22 18.18 5.19
N SER A 351 8.74 18.49 4.00
CA SER A 351 9.43 19.41 3.10
C SER A 351 8.57 20.57 2.59
N GLU A 352 9.16 21.75 2.50
CA GLU A 352 8.51 22.92 1.89
C GLU A 352 7.12 23.28 2.45
N ASN A 353 6.80 22.87 3.67
CA ASN A 353 5.53 23.24 4.29
C ASN A 353 5.58 24.68 4.79
N LYS A 354 4.48 25.42 4.65
CA LYS A 354 4.47 26.89 4.80
C LYS A 354 3.36 27.37 5.71
N VAL A 355 3.69 28.30 6.61
CA VAL A 355 2.71 29.16 7.28
C VAL A 355 2.87 30.59 6.76
N THR A 356 1.81 31.15 6.18
CA THR A 356 1.92 32.38 5.35
C THR A 356 1.19 33.61 5.91
N SER A 357 0.39 33.50 6.97
CA SER A 357 -0.42 34.64 7.48
C SER A 357 -0.82 34.52 8.95
N SER A 358 0.09 34.10 9.83
CA SER A 358 -0.18 33.72 11.23
C SER A 358 -0.70 34.84 12.14
N GLY A 359 -0.67 36.10 11.67
CA GLY A 359 -0.95 37.27 12.49
C GLY A 359 0.16 37.56 13.53
N LYS A 360 -0.07 38.53 14.42
CA LYS A 360 0.98 39.03 15.34
C LYS A 360 1.18 38.20 16.62
N ASN A 361 0.32 37.21 16.92
CA ASN A 361 0.25 36.57 18.25
C ASN A 361 0.18 35.02 18.27
N GLY A 362 0.24 34.30 17.14
CA GLY A 362 -0.04 32.85 17.10
C GLY A 362 1.17 31.91 17.18
N ASP A 363 1.08 30.80 17.90
CA ASP A 363 2.06 29.71 17.90
C ASP A 363 2.32 29.19 16.48
N ILE A 364 3.55 29.07 15.98
CA ILE A 364 3.74 28.61 14.59
C ILE A 364 5.02 27.80 14.38
N GLY A 365 4.84 26.67 13.70
CA GLY A 365 5.86 25.80 13.14
C GLY A 365 5.57 25.64 11.65
N GLY A 366 6.56 25.79 10.77
CA GLY A 366 6.37 25.67 9.32
C GLY A 366 6.07 24.23 8.90
N ALA A 367 6.75 23.25 9.51
CA ALA A 367 6.43 21.84 9.36
C ALA A 367 5.38 21.38 10.36
N ILE A 368 5.70 21.45 11.66
CA ILE A 368 4.90 20.83 12.73
C ILE A 368 4.62 21.84 13.86
N VAL A 369 3.38 21.85 14.35
CA VAL A 369 3.00 22.42 15.64
C VAL A 369 2.63 21.28 16.60
N LEU A 370 3.41 21.14 17.68
CA LEU A 370 3.22 20.18 18.76
C LEU A 370 2.63 20.89 19.99
N ASN A 371 1.30 20.86 20.09
CA ASN A 371 0.54 21.41 21.21
C ASN A 371 0.12 20.33 22.23
N THR A 372 1.05 19.45 22.58
CA THR A 372 0.80 18.32 23.48
C THR A 372 0.97 18.71 24.96
N PRO A 373 0.28 18.10 25.93
CA PRO A 373 0.41 18.41 27.35
C PRO A 373 1.77 17.97 27.93
N LYS A 374 2.15 18.52 29.10
CA LYS A 374 3.41 18.20 29.81
C LYS A 374 3.62 16.72 30.16
N LYS A 375 2.57 15.89 30.16
CA LYS A 375 2.67 14.44 30.43
C LYS A 375 2.95 13.61 29.16
N ALA A 376 2.68 14.17 27.98
CA ALA A 376 2.85 13.49 26.71
C ALA A 376 4.34 13.34 26.36
N LYS A 377 4.74 12.14 25.97
CA LYS A 377 6.09 11.86 25.45
C LYS A 377 6.00 11.71 23.95
N SER A 378 6.83 12.45 23.23
CA SER A 378 6.86 12.42 21.77
C SER A 378 8.26 12.05 21.26
N THR A 379 8.31 11.39 20.12
CA THR A 379 9.55 10.95 19.47
C THR A 379 9.54 11.34 18.01
N ILE A 380 10.71 11.77 17.52
CA ILE A 380 10.97 11.98 16.10
C ILE A 380 12.26 11.23 15.78
N LYS A 381 12.21 10.27 14.86
CA LYS A 381 13.34 9.41 14.51
C LYS A 381 13.52 9.36 13.00
N ASN A 382 14.76 9.37 12.52
CA ASN A 382 15.11 9.22 11.11
C ASN A 382 14.23 10.07 10.15
N THR A 383 13.90 11.29 10.57
CA THR A 383 12.96 12.15 9.86
C THR A 383 13.70 13.34 9.26
N THR A 384 13.34 13.72 8.03
CA THR A 384 13.93 14.87 7.33
C THR A 384 12.98 16.06 7.32
N PHE A 385 13.47 17.21 7.79
CA PHE A 385 12.79 18.50 7.75
C PHE A 385 13.56 19.44 6.85
N VAL A 386 13.03 19.74 5.65
CA VAL A 386 13.75 20.56 4.67
C VAL A 386 12.90 21.69 4.10
N GLU A 387 13.46 22.89 4.02
CA GLU A 387 12.84 24.05 3.37
C GLU A 387 11.44 24.45 3.90
N ASN A 388 11.10 24.05 5.12
CA ASN A 388 9.85 24.47 5.73
C ASN A 388 9.94 25.94 6.17
N TYR A 389 8.82 26.65 6.09
CA TYR A 389 8.76 28.09 6.31
C TYR A 389 7.62 28.47 7.25
N ALA A 390 7.92 29.33 8.20
CA ALA A 390 6.91 30.04 8.98
C ALA A 390 7.13 31.55 8.87
N ASP A 391 6.07 32.32 8.72
CA ASP A 391 6.17 33.78 8.57
C ASP A 391 6.72 34.52 9.82
N ARG A 392 6.79 33.86 10.98
CA ARG A 392 7.25 34.46 12.26
C ARG A 392 8.30 33.66 13.04
N GLN A 393 8.02 32.43 13.47
CA GLN A 393 8.92 31.66 14.35
C GLN A 393 8.89 30.18 13.96
N ALA A 394 9.94 29.44 14.27
CA ALA A 394 10.11 28.01 14.01
C ALA A 394 9.71 27.57 12.60
N GLY A 395 10.61 27.74 11.62
CA GLY A 395 10.42 27.22 10.26
C GLY A 395 10.15 25.72 10.21
N SER A 396 10.64 24.94 11.19
CA SER A 396 10.36 23.50 11.28
C SER A 396 9.32 23.17 12.34
N ILE A 397 9.71 23.07 13.62
CA ILE A 397 8.88 22.52 14.68
C ILE A 397 8.62 23.57 15.75
N TRP A 398 7.36 23.80 16.08
CA TRP A 398 6.98 24.60 17.23
C TRP A 398 6.37 23.75 18.33
N ILE A 399 6.74 24.03 19.58
CA ILE A 399 6.37 23.25 20.76
C ILE A 399 5.70 24.17 21.79
N ALA A 400 4.59 23.71 22.40
CA ALA A 400 3.77 24.47 23.36
C ALA A 400 4.38 24.69 24.76
N GLY A 401 5.70 24.84 24.84
CA GLY A 401 6.39 25.28 26.05
C GLY A 401 7.69 24.52 26.33
N LYS A 402 8.56 25.18 27.10
CA LYS A 402 9.88 24.64 27.50
C LYS A 402 9.79 23.30 28.24
N ASP A 403 8.74 23.08 29.03
CA ASP A 403 8.57 21.80 29.74
C ASP A 403 8.14 20.68 28.79
N ASN A 404 7.30 20.96 27.80
CA ASN A 404 6.88 19.98 26.79
C ASN A 404 8.08 19.57 25.91
N ALA A 405 8.97 20.53 25.62
CA ALA A 405 10.19 20.28 24.85
C ALA A 405 11.13 19.26 25.50
N LYS A 406 11.13 19.14 26.84
CA LYS A 406 11.91 18.11 27.57
C LYS A 406 11.39 16.69 27.31
N ASN A 407 10.14 16.54 26.88
CA ASN A 407 9.51 15.26 26.59
C ASN A 407 9.49 14.91 25.10
N LEU A 408 10.07 15.78 24.25
CA LEU A 408 10.34 15.47 22.86
C LEU A 408 11.77 14.96 22.73
N THR A 409 11.92 13.73 22.25
CA THR A 409 13.23 13.16 21.88
C THR A 409 13.35 13.12 20.37
N ILE A 410 14.42 13.69 19.82
CA ILE A 410 14.72 13.65 18.39
C ILE A 410 16.02 12.86 18.18
N THR A 411 16.02 11.90 17.27
CA THR A 411 17.15 11.01 16.99
C THR A 411 17.32 10.80 15.49
N GLU A 412 18.55 10.68 14.99
CA GLU A 412 18.86 10.31 13.59
C GLU A 412 18.20 11.20 12.52
N SER A 413 17.77 12.42 12.88
CA SER A 413 16.92 13.27 12.04
C SER A 413 17.70 14.43 11.42
N ARG A 414 17.26 14.89 10.24
CA ARG A 414 17.91 15.94 9.45
C ARG A 414 17.07 17.19 9.37
N PHE A 415 17.68 18.35 9.54
CA PHE A 415 17.04 19.66 9.39
C PHE A 415 17.87 20.52 8.44
N ALA A 416 17.30 20.97 7.32
CA ALA A 416 18.02 21.79 6.36
C ALA A 416 17.15 22.93 5.82
N ASP A 417 17.71 24.14 5.75
CA ASP A 417 17.08 25.28 5.06
C ASP A 417 15.66 25.65 5.54
N ASN A 418 15.28 25.24 6.74
CA ASN A 418 14.03 25.68 7.39
C ASN A 418 14.17 27.14 7.85
N ARG A 419 13.14 27.96 7.61
CA ARG A 419 13.23 29.42 7.73
C ARG A 419 12.05 30.00 8.50
N ALA A 420 12.31 31.03 9.29
CA ALA A 420 11.29 31.84 9.93
C ALA A 420 11.44 33.32 9.54
N GLY A 421 10.33 34.08 9.50
CA GLY A 421 10.36 35.52 9.22
C GLY A 421 10.66 36.44 10.41
N GLY A 422 10.79 35.91 11.63
CA GLY A 422 11.09 36.64 12.88
C GLY A 422 12.58 36.77 13.21
N GLN A 423 12.93 37.07 14.47
CA GLN A 423 14.33 37.24 14.88
C GLN A 423 15.12 35.91 14.85
N GLU A 424 16.42 35.99 14.54
CA GLU A 424 17.28 34.88 14.08
C GLU A 424 17.45 33.68 15.05
N LEU A 425 17.04 33.79 16.32
CA LEU A 425 17.31 32.79 17.36
C LEU A 425 16.27 31.64 17.45
N GLU A 426 15.16 31.70 16.70
CA GLU A 426 14.08 30.70 16.73
C GLU A 426 13.76 30.12 15.33
N ASN A 427 14.75 30.02 14.44
CA ASN A 427 14.51 29.75 13.02
C ASN A 427 14.06 28.33 12.68
N THR A 428 14.48 27.31 13.43
CA THR A 428 14.17 25.89 13.13
C THR A 428 13.22 25.29 14.15
N VAL A 429 13.56 25.38 15.45
CA VAL A 429 12.72 24.93 16.57
C VAL A 429 12.69 26.02 17.65
N ASN A 430 11.57 26.21 18.33
CA ASN A 430 11.39 27.30 19.30
C ASN A 430 11.91 27.01 20.73
N PHE A 431 12.17 25.74 21.08
CA PHE A 431 12.75 25.36 22.36
C PHE A 431 13.83 24.28 22.21
N VAL A 432 14.73 24.25 23.20
CA VAL A 432 15.71 23.19 23.43
C VAL A 432 14.99 21.86 23.66
N VAL A 433 15.31 20.85 22.84
CA VAL A 433 14.72 19.48 22.91
C VAL A 433 15.76 18.44 23.30
N LYS A 434 15.34 17.25 23.71
CA LYS A 434 16.27 16.16 24.02
C LYS A 434 16.86 15.58 22.73
N ASP A 435 18.17 15.75 22.56
CA ASP A 435 18.95 15.10 21.50
C ASP A 435 19.20 13.63 21.87
N GLY A 436 18.60 12.71 21.12
CA GLY A 436 18.81 11.27 21.24
C GLY A 436 20.00 10.76 20.43
N GLY A 437 20.71 11.63 19.69
CA GLY A 437 21.94 11.35 18.96
C GLY A 437 21.77 11.31 17.44
N LYS A 438 22.88 11.50 16.72
CA LYS A 438 23.01 11.42 15.25
C LYS A 438 22.08 12.33 14.42
N ASN A 439 21.57 13.40 15.01
CA ASN A 439 20.83 14.40 14.24
C ASN A 439 21.79 15.22 13.35
N VAL A 440 21.29 15.87 12.30
CA VAL A 440 22.04 16.82 11.46
C VAL A 440 21.22 18.09 11.27
N VAL A 441 21.79 19.28 11.48
CA VAL A 441 21.11 20.57 11.26
C VAL A 441 22.01 21.47 10.42
N GLN A 442 21.52 21.91 9.27
CA GLN A 442 22.14 22.91 8.42
C GLN A 442 21.47 24.27 8.66
N ASN A 443 22.18 25.16 9.37
CA ASN A 443 21.76 26.55 9.55
C ASN A 443 22.37 27.40 8.43
N LYS A 444 21.53 27.98 7.58
CA LYS A 444 21.96 28.89 6.51
C LYS A 444 22.35 30.24 7.13
N ASN A 445 23.53 30.30 7.77
CA ASN A 445 24.40 31.47 7.98
C ASN A 445 25.46 31.11 9.05
N GLY A 446 26.73 31.03 8.67
CA GLY A 446 27.86 30.87 9.57
C GLY A 446 28.09 32.08 10.49
N VAL A 447 27.21 32.30 11.46
CA VAL A 447 27.46 33.20 12.59
C VAL A 447 28.02 32.35 13.73
N GLN A 448 29.32 32.52 14.00
CA GLN A 448 29.90 32.16 15.28
C GLN A 448 29.22 33.02 16.34
N ASP A 449 28.49 32.42 17.28
CA ASP A 449 28.11 33.14 18.48
C ASP A 449 29.27 33.09 19.49
N ALA A 450 29.77 34.27 19.80
CA ALA A 450 30.91 34.49 20.67
C ALA A 450 30.40 34.92 22.04
N ASN A 451 30.79 34.15 23.06
CA ASN A 451 30.92 34.54 24.47
C ASN A 451 29.64 34.80 25.31
N ASP A 452 29.05 33.73 25.88
CA ASP A 452 28.46 33.73 27.23
C ASP A 452 27.79 32.40 27.64
N GLY A 453 28.59 31.46 28.14
CA GLY A 453 28.33 30.73 29.42
C GLY A 453 27.07 29.89 29.68
N GLU A 454 26.04 29.88 28.83
CA GLU A 454 24.84 29.03 28.95
C GLU A 454 24.69 28.24 27.64
N PRO A 455 24.96 26.91 27.60
CA PRO A 455 24.90 26.15 26.36
C PRO A 455 23.44 25.91 25.96
N ALA A 456 22.90 26.81 25.17
CA ALA A 456 21.60 26.68 24.52
C ALA A 456 21.66 25.64 23.39
N ILE A 457 20.65 24.77 23.29
CA ILE A 457 20.24 24.17 22.01
C ILE A 457 19.39 25.21 21.26
N THR A 458 19.99 26.38 21.00
CA THR A 458 19.79 27.13 19.76
C THR A 458 20.96 26.73 18.87
N GLY A 459 20.94 25.47 18.40
CA GLY A 459 22.02 24.88 17.63
C GLY A 459 23.37 24.76 18.35
N ALA A 460 23.65 23.60 18.95
CA ALA A 460 24.97 22.94 19.02
C ALA A 460 24.74 21.58 19.71
N LYS A 461 25.00 20.41 19.12
CA LYS A 461 26.28 20.00 18.52
C LYS A 461 26.00 18.82 17.59
N LEU A 462 25.65 19.11 16.34
CA LEU A 462 25.55 18.12 15.28
C LEU A 462 26.85 18.24 14.48
N THR A 463 27.65 17.19 14.49
CA THR A 463 29.06 17.23 14.08
C THR A 463 29.20 17.47 12.58
N GLU A 464 30.00 18.50 12.28
CA GLU A 464 30.71 18.84 11.06
C GLU A 464 29.93 19.17 9.79
N ASP A 465 30.35 20.29 9.20
CA ASP A 465 30.02 20.76 7.86
C ASP A 465 30.06 19.61 6.85
N LEU A 466 28.92 19.34 6.23
CA LEU A 466 28.91 18.74 4.90
C LEU A 466 28.65 19.86 3.90
N ASP A 467 29.61 19.99 2.99
CA ASP A 467 29.49 20.74 1.74
C ASP A 467 28.47 19.97 0.87
N ILE A 468 27.19 20.27 1.07
CA ILE A 468 26.09 19.74 0.26
C ILE A 468 25.61 20.85 -0.68
N ASP A 469 25.86 20.65 -1.97
CA ASP A 469 25.22 21.41 -3.03
C ASP A 469 23.69 21.31 -2.85
N PRO A 470 22.95 22.43 -2.96
CA PRO A 470 21.49 22.39 -2.92
C PRO A 470 21.00 21.49 -4.05
N ILE A 471 20.09 20.56 -3.74
CA ILE A 471 19.35 19.82 -4.75
C ILE A 471 18.56 20.84 -5.56
N THR A 472 19.11 21.27 -6.69
CA THR A 472 18.38 21.97 -7.73
C THR A 472 17.59 20.94 -8.52
N SER A 473 16.34 21.28 -8.81
CA SER A 473 15.58 20.76 -9.95
C SER A 473 16.49 20.49 -11.16
N ASN A 474 16.37 19.30 -11.75
CA ASN A 474 17.11 18.72 -12.88
C ASN A 474 17.78 19.69 -13.90
N GLY A 475 19.02 19.35 -14.31
CA GLY A 475 19.57 19.68 -15.64
C GLY A 475 21.01 20.22 -15.68
N GLY A 476 21.95 19.52 -16.32
CA GLY A 476 23.37 19.88 -16.37
C GLY A 476 23.78 20.94 -17.42
N SER A 477 24.88 21.67 -17.18
CA SER A 477 26.20 21.46 -17.82
C SER A 477 27.24 22.56 -17.48
N SER A 478 28.45 22.09 -17.13
CA SER A 478 29.80 22.65 -17.35
C SER A 478 30.18 24.13 -17.05
N GLY A 479 31.16 24.31 -16.13
CA GLY A 479 32.48 24.90 -16.53
C GLY A 479 33.06 26.15 -15.81
N ILE A 480 33.72 25.96 -14.64
CA ILE A 480 34.94 26.62 -14.05
C ILE A 480 35.05 28.19 -13.91
N PRO A 481 35.99 28.80 -13.12
CA PRO A 481 35.69 29.53 -11.88
C PRO A 481 36.12 31.03 -11.83
N GLY A 482 35.60 31.81 -10.87
CA GLY A 482 36.36 32.92 -10.26
C GLY A 482 35.66 34.28 -10.05
N ALA A 483 35.69 34.73 -8.79
CA ALA A 483 35.69 36.12 -8.26
C ALA A 483 34.36 36.90 -8.03
N LYS A 484 34.27 37.44 -6.80
CA LYS A 484 33.18 38.19 -6.11
C LYS A 484 32.93 39.63 -6.68
N PRO A 485 32.08 40.49 -6.05
CA PRO A 485 30.66 40.78 -6.32
C PRO A 485 30.41 42.26 -6.74
N LYS A 486 29.18 42.64 -7.16
CA LYS A 486 28.58 44.00 -6.95
C LYS A 486 27.13 44.10 -7.46
N VAL A 487 26.29 44.83 -6.70
CA VAL A 487 24.83 45.00 -6.87
C VAL A 487 24.46 46.36 -7.51
N LYS A 488 23.39 46.38 -8.33
CA LYS A 488 22.32 47.41 -8.58
C LYS A 488 22.05 47.68 -10.07
N PRO A 489 20.87 48.21 -10.49
CA PRO A 489 19.46 47.84 -10.25
C PRO A 489 18.62 47.73 -11.58
N ILE A 490 17.32 47.40 -11.47
CA ILE A 490 16.32 46.98 -12.49
C ILE A 490 16.03 48.01 -13.62
N PRO A 491 15.65 47.56 -14.84
CA PRO A 491 14.39 48.01 -15.47
C PRO A 491 13.57 46.89 -16.18
N GLN A 492 12.24 46.89 -15.99
CA GLN A 492 11.24 46.29 -16.93
C GLN A 492 11.18 47.13 -18.23
N PRO A 493 10.55 46.74 -19.38
CA PRO A 493 9.72 45.56 -19.74
C PRO A 493 10.06 44.93 -21.13
N THR A 494 9.43 43.81 -21.53
CA THR A 494 8.50 43.67 -22.69
C THR A 494 8.20 42.19 -22.96
N VAL A 495 6.91 41.89 -23.14
CA VAL A 495 6.35 40.60 -23.57
C VAL A 495 6.52 40.48 -25.07
N GLU A 496 7.14 39.39 -25.53
CA GLU A 496 6.82 38.78 -26.82
C GLU A 496 7.00 37.26 -26.71
N VAL A 497 5.97 36.54 -27.15
CA VAL A 497 5.75 35.11 -27.01
C VAL A 497 6.47 34.38 -28.13
N GLU A 498 7.35 33.42 -27.80
CA GLU A 498 7.60 32.25 -28.64
C GLU A 498 8.15 31.09 -27.80
N GLU A 499 7.36 30.02 -27.72
CA GLU A 499 7.71 28.68 -27.21
C GLU A 499 8.55 27.91 -28.27
N PRO A 500 9.43 26.96 -27.88
CA PRO A 500 8.99 25.77 -27.17
C PRO A 500 9.82 25.39 -25.94
N ASN A 501 9.09 24.97 -24.90
CA ASN A 501 9.61 24.16 -23.79
C ASN A 501 10.05 22.78 -24.32
N PRO A 502 11.24 22.25 -23.97
CA PRO A 502 11.43 20.81 -23.96
C PRO A 502 10.65 20.24 -22.77
N THR A 503 9.51 19.63 -23.06
CA THR A 503 8.76 18.76 -22.15
C THR A 503 9.64 17.58 -21.73
N PHE A 504 9.80 17.36 -20.43
CA PHE A 504 10.14 16.04 -19.90
C PHE A 504 8.84 15.35 -19.49
N THR A 505 8.49 14.30 -20.22
CA THR A 505 7.41 13.36 -19.91
C THR A 505 7.84 12.42 -18.78
N PRO A 506 6.95 12.04 -17.86
CA PRO A 506 7.16 10.88 -16.99
C PRO A 506 7.21 9.61 -17.85
N VAL A 507 8.20 8.75 -17.60
CA VAL A 507 8.27 7.42 -18.24
C VAL A 507 7.14 6.56 -17.65
N LYS A 508 6.40 5.85 -18.51
CA LYS A 508 5.49 4.77 -18.09
C LYS A 508 6.29 3.66 -17.40
N ASP A 509 5.87 3.22 -16.22
CA ASP A 509 6.51 2.14 -15.42
C ASP A 509 6.43 0.72 -16.02
N ASN A 510 6.35 0.56 -17.35
CA ASN A 510 6.32 -0.75 -17.99
C ASN A 510 7.68 -1.06 -18.63
N PRO A 511 8.29 -2.22 -18.34
CA PRO A 511 9.39 -2.74 -19.14
C PRO A 511 9.04 -2.78 -20.62
N LEU A 512 10.00 -2.41 -21.48
CA LEU A 512 9.83 -2.53 -22.92
C LEU A 512 10.37 -3.87 -23.40
N HIS A 513 9.47 -4.68 -23.93
CA HIS A 513 9.78 -5.99 -24.48
C HIS A 513 9.98 -5.93 -26.00
N TYR A 514 10.99 -6.63 -26.49
CA TYR A 514 11.22 -6.84 -27.92
C TYR A 514 11.46 -8.32 -28.18
N GLU A 515 10.62 -8.90 -29.03
CA GLU A 515 10.82 -10.25 -29.53
C GLU A 515 12.03 -10.29 -30.44
N ALA A 516 12.93 -11.25 -30.20
CA ALA A 516 14.19 -11.34 -30.94
C ALA A 516 13.94 -11.59 -32.43
N GLU A 517 12.87 -12.31 -32.79
CA GLU A 517 12.47 -12.58 -34.17
C GLU A 517 11.88 -11.38 -34.93
N GLU A 518 11.50 -10.31 -34.23
CA GLU A 518 10.98 -9.09 -34.85
C GLU A 518 12.08 -8.06 -35.16
N LEU A 519 13.32 -8.35 -34.78
CA LEU A 519 14.49 -7.50 -35.01
C LEU A 519 15.05 -7.66 -36.43
N ASN A 520 15.95 -6.74 -36.82
CA ASN A 520 16.65 -6.86 -38.10
C ASN A 520 17.76 -7.92 -38.00
N LEU A 521 17.52 -9.10 -38.60
CA LEU A 521 18.37 -10.28 -38.49
C LEU A 521 19.45 -10.33 -39.58
N ASN A 522 20.67 -10.66 -39.18
CA ASN A 522 21.78 -10.99 -40.08
C ASN A 522 22.47 -12.27 -39.57
N GLY A 523 22.51 -13.33 -40.38
CA GLY A 523 23.06 -14.63 -40.00
C GLY A 523 22.14 -15.50 -39.13
N TYR A 524 21.15 -14.90 -38.44
CA TYR A 524 20.08 -15.61 -37.71
C TYR A 524 18.91 -16.02 -38.61
N ARG A 525 18.22 -17.10 -38.25
CA ARG A 525 16.89 -17.44 -38.78
C ARG A 525 15.89 -17.59 -37.64
N VAL A 526 14.61 -17.38 -37.93
CA VAL A 526 13.52 -17.66 -36.98
C VAL A 526 13.19 -19.15 -37.00
N GLU A 527 13.15 -19.79 -35.83
CA GLU A 527 12.58 -21.13 -35.66
C GLU A 527 11.17 -21.02 -35.08
N ASN A 528 10.29 -21.93 -35.51
CA ASN A 528 8.94 -22.07 -34.98
C ASN A 528 8.79 -23.51 -34.51
N ILE A 529 8.62 -23.72 -33.21
CA ILE A 529 8.46 -25.05 -32.63
C ILE A 529 7.17 -25.06 -31.80
N ALA A 530 6.21 -25.88 -32.23
CA ALA A 530 5.02 -26.16 -31.43
C ALA A 530 5.44 -26.82 -30.11
N GLY A 531 5.17 -26.15 -28.97
CA GLY A 531 5.52 -26.63 -27.63
C GLY A 531 6.83 -26.08 -27.05
N SER A 532 7.51 -25.14 -27.71
CA SER A 532 8.53 -24.31 -27.05
C SER A 532 7.91 -23.00 -26.58
N ASN A 533 8.03 -22.67 -25.29
CA ASN A 533 7.52 -21.43 -24.67
C ASN A 533 8.35 -20.18 -25.03
N GLY A 534 8.67 -20.00 -26.31
CA GLY A 534 8.95 -18.65 -26.80
C GLY A 534 7.66 -17.85 -26.71
N SER A 535 7.76 -16.54 -26.50
CA SER A 535 6.65 -15.61 -26.67
C SER A 535 6.02 -15.80 -28.06
N GLY A 536 4.84 -16.44 -28.11
CA GLY A 536 4.20 -16.81 -29.39
C GLY A 536 4.82 -18.01 -30.14
N GLY A 537 5.72 -18.78 -29.50
CA GLY A 537 6.25 -20.06 -29.99
C GLY A 537 7.41 -19.97 -30.98
N LYS A 538 8.13 -18.85 -31.02
CA LYS A 538 9.24 -18.57 -31.94
C LYS A 538 10.45 -18.03 -31.18
N TYR A 539 11.63 -18.14 -31.79
CA TYR A 539 12.89 -17.56 -31.31
C TYR A 539 13.90 -17.51 -32.48
N ILE A 540 15.00 -16.76 -32.33
CA ILE A 540 16.08 -16.72 -33.32
C ILE A 540 17.15 -17.77 -33.05
N SER A 541 17.73 -18.35 -34.11
CA SER A 541 18.68 -19.46 -34.01
C SER A 541 19.69 -19.49 -35.15
N LEU A 542 20.93 -19.91 -34.85
CA LEU A 542 21.97 -20.16 -35.85
C LEU A 542 21.90 -21.57 -36.46
N LYS A 543 21.02 -22.44 -35.96
CA LYS A 543 20.89 -23.82 -36.44
C LYS A 543 20.62 -23.84 -37.94
N LYS A 544 21.33 -24.68 -38.70
CA LYS A 544 21.14 -24.83 -40.16
C LYS A 544 21.19 -23.52 -40.99
N THR A 545 21.75 -22.43 -40.48
CA THR A 545 21.88 -21.17 -41.23
C THR A 545 23.10 -21.16 -42.16
N GLY A 546 24.10 -22.01 -41.89
CA GLY A 546 25.40 -22.00 -42.58
C GLY A 546 26.40 -21.01 -41.99
N TYR A 547 26.01 -20.23 -40.97
CA TYR A 547 26.86 -19.30 -40.24
C TYR A 547 27.06 -19.79 -38.81
N ASN A 548 28.26 -19.58 -38.26
CA ASN A 548 28.56 -19.84 -36.83
C ASN A 548 28.36 -18.60 -35.95
N ARG A 549 27.96 -17.48 -36.55
CA ARG A 549 27.71 -16.19 -35.90
C ARG A 549 26.50 -15.52 -36.50
N GLY A 550 25.76 -14.77 -35.70
CA GLY A 550 24.68 -13.92 -36.17
C GLY A 550 24.50 -12.68 -35.31
N SER A 551 23.71 -11.74 -35.81
CA SER A 551 23.28 -10.57 -35.07
C SER A 551 21.83 -10.18 -35.35
N ALA A 552 21.14 -9.70 -34.32
CA ALA A 552 19.82 -9.09 -34.40
C ALA A 552 19.91 -7.65 -33.91
N THR A 553 19.44 -6.68 -34.72
CA THR A 553 19.54 -5.24 -34.40
C THR A 553 18.17 -4.62 -34.27
N GLY A 554 17.96 -3.85 -33.19
CA GLY A 554 16.73 -3.11 -32.91
C GLY A 554 16.99 -1.64 -32.63
N THR A 555 15.90 -0.88 -32.58
CA THR A 555 15.89 0.53 -32.18
C THR A 555 15.03 0.66 -30.94
N PHE A 556 15.58 1.27 -29.89
CA PHE A 556 14.88 1.53 -28.65
C PHE A 556 13.78 2.58 -28.88
N ARG A 557 12.53 2.21 -28.54
CA ARG A 557 11.31 3.00 -28.73
C ARG A 557 10.72 3.52 -27.42
N GLY A 558 11.38 3.27 -26.30
CA GLY A 558 10.94 3.77 -24.99
C GLY A 558 11.30 5.23 -24.78
N GLU A 559 10.73 5.83 -23.73
CA GLU A 559 11.04 7.19 -23.31
C GLU A 559 12.51 7.32 -22.89
N ALA A 560 13.04 8.55 -22.83
CA ALA A 560 14.40 8.76 -22.39
C ALA A 560 14.53 8.49 -20.89
N GLY A 561 15.51 7.67 -20.48
CA GLY A 561 15.62 7.23 -19.10
C GLY A 561 16.81 6.29 -18.88
N THR A 562 16.96 5.80 -17.65
CA THR A 562 17.94 4.78 -17.31
C THR A 562 17.25 3.43 -17.30
N TYR A 563 17.90 2.38 -17.82
CA TYR A 563 17.30 1.06 -17.99
C TYR A 563 18.28 -0.05 -17.61
N GLN A 564 17.79 -1.11 -16.94
CA GLN A 564 18.43 -2.42 -16.90
C GLN A 564 18.04 -3.20 -18.17
N VAL A 565 18.97 -3.97 -18.73
CA VAL A 565 18.76 -4.75 -19.95
C VAL A 565 18.87 -6.24 -19.63
N LYS A 566 17.77 -6.97 -19.80
CA LYS A 566 17.68 -8.42 -19.60
C LYS A 566 17.48 -9.11 -20.96
N VAL A 567 18.11 -10.27 -21.16
CA VAL A 567 17.96 -11.06 -22.38
C VAL A 567 17.51 -12.48 -22.04
N GLY A 568 16.46 -12.96 -22.71
CA GLY A 568 15.97 -14.33 -22.64
C GLY A 568 16.66 -15.22 -23.68
N TYR A 569 17.13 -16.39 -23.27
CA TYR A 569 17.84 -17.33 -24.15
C TYR A 569 17.62 -18.79 -23.74
N TYR A 570 18.03 -19.72 -24.61
CA TYR A 570 18.00 -21.15 -24.34
C TYR A 570 19.42 -21.68 -24.15
N ASP A 571 19.66 -22.28 -23.00
CA ASP A 571 20.92 -22.90 -22.60
C ASP A 571 20.78 -24.43 -22.66
N GLU A 572 21.45 -25.04 -23.64
CA GLU A 572 21.36 -26.46 -23.96
C GLU A 572 22.61 -27.21 -23.46
N ASN A 573 22.42 -28.37 -22.83
CA ASN A 573 23.54 -29.12 -22.24
C ASN A 573 24.45 -29.88 -23.23
N ASP A 574 24.53 -29.44 -24.50
CA ASP A 574 25.41 -30.00 -25.53
C ASP A 574 26.25 -28.97 -26.31
N GLY A 575 26.51 -27.81 -25.69
CA GLY A 575 27.47 -26.80 -26.14
C GLY A 575 27.68 -25.68 -25.11
N GLN A 576 28.50 -24.68 -25.47
CA GLN A 576 28.67 -23.44 -24.71
C GLN A 576 28.73 -22.23 -25.65
N SER A 577 27.59 -21.90 -26.22
CA SER A 577 27.39 -20.75 -27.09
C SER A 577 27.69 -19.45 -26.37
N GLN A 578 28.05 -18.43 -27.14
CA GLN A 578 28.37 -17.12 -26.58
C GLN A 578 27.31 -16.11 -27.02
N GLY A 579 26.86 -15.29 -26.08
CA GLY A 579 26.02 -14.13 -26.31
C GLY A 579 26.80 -12.84 -26.08
N LYS A 580 26.50 -11.81 -26.88
CA LYS A 580 27.05 -10.47 -26.71
C LYS A 580 25.97 -9.41 -26.98
N ILE A 581 25.70 -8.57 -25.99
CA ILE A 581 24.66 -7.55 -26.04
C ILE A 581 25.33 -6.18 -26.09
N THR A 582 24.91 -5.33 -27.03
CA THR A 582 25.39 -3.94 -27.14
C THR A 582 24.21 -2.97 -27.13
N VAL A 583 24.17 -2.05 -26.16
CA VAL A 583 23.10 -1.05 -26.00
C VAL A 583 23.71 0.28 -25.55
N GLY A 584 23.34 1.39 -26.19
CA GLY A 584 23.77 2.73 -25.76
C GLY A 584 25.31 2.91 -25.73
N GLY A 585 26.04 2.12 -26.53
CA GLY A 585 27.50 2.07 -26.54
C GLY A 585 28.16 1.20 -25.46
N LYS A 586 27.39 0.62 -24.54
CA LYS A 586 27.86 -0.43 -23.60
C LYS A 586 27.76 -1.80 -24.26
N THR A 587 28.71 -2.68 -23.95
CA THR A 587 28.80 -4.03 -24.54
C THR A 587 29.14 -5.03 -23.45
N GLU A 588 28.34 -6.08 -23.32
CA GLU A 588 28.56 -7.19 -22.38
C GLU A 588 28.49 -8.54 -23.10
N SER A 589 29.28 -9.52 -22.65
CA SER A 589 29.34 -10.87 -23.24
C SER A 589 29.19 -11.94 -22.16
N PHE A 590 28.49 -13.02 -22.49
CA PHE A 590 28.23 -14.14 -21.58
C PHE A 590 28.23 -15.46 -22.32
N ILE A 591 28.33 -16.55 -21.58
CA ILE A 591 28.36 -17.93 -22.09
C ILE A 591 27.09 -18.63 -21.62
N PHE A 592 26.59 -19.56 -22.43
CA PHE A 592 25.45 -20.40 -22.10
C PHE A 592 26.03 -21.62 -21.38
N ASP A 593 26.18 -21.54 -20.05
CA ASP A 593 26.89 -22.53 -19.23
C ASP A 593 26.11 -23.02 -17.99
N ARG A 594 24.80 -22.81 -17.95
CA ARG A 594 23.94 -23.27 -16.86
C ARG A 594 23.69 -24.79 -16.95
N ASP A 595 23.72 -25.45 -15.80
CA ASP A 595 23.46 -26.91 -15.70
C ASP A 595 21.96 -27.22 -15.83
N LEU A 596 21.46 -27.26 -17.08
CA LEU A 596 20.05 -27.49 -17.40
C LEU A 596 19.83 -28.87 -18.05
N PRO A 597 18.66 -29.53 -17.85
CA PRO A 597 18.51 -30.97 -18.04
C PRO A 597 18.32 -31.46 -19.50
N SER A 598 18.45 -30.61 -20.52
CA SER A 598 18.15 -30.98 -21.91
C SER A 598 19.07 -30.33 -22.94
N ASN A 599 19.29 -31.02 -24.07
CA ASN A 599 20.07 -30.56 -25.22
C ASN A 599 19.18 -30.00 -26.35
N LEU A 600 17.99 -29.56 -26.00
CA LEU A 600 16.96 -29.09 -26.92
C LEU A 600 16.29 -27.88 -26.31
N PRO A 601 15.81 -26.93 -27.14
CA PRO A 601 15.23 -25.69 -26.66
C PRO A 601 13.81 -26.00 -26.16
N LYS A 602 13.72 -26.31 -24.86
CA LYS A 602 12.52 -26.66 -24.10
C LYS A 602 12.30 -25.66 -22.96
N PRO A 603 11.12 -25.65 -22.33
CA PRO A 603 10.91 -24.83 -21.13
C PRO A 603 11.98 -25.03 -20.05
N SER A 604 12.42 -26.28 -19.85
CA SER A 604 13.48 -26.64 -18.88
C SER A 604 14.87 -26.10 -19.20
N THR A 605 15.08 -25.54 -20.39
CA THR A 605 16.36 -24.96 -20.86
C THR A 605 16.25 -23.47 -21.13
N LYS A 606 15.06 -22.87 -20.95
CA LYS A 606 14.88 -21.43 -21.10
C LYS A 606 15.38 -20.74 -19.84
N THR A 607 16.18 -19.71 -20.00
CA THR A 607 16.72 -18.92 -18.90
C THR A 607 16.88 -17.47 -19.35
N SER A 608 17.42 -16.62 -18.47
CA SER A 608 17.69 -15.22 -18.79
C SER A 608 18.99 -14.74 -18.15
N TYR A 609 19.53 -13.66 -18.71
CA TYR A 609 20.75 -13.01 -18.24
C TYR A 609 20.52 -11.50 -18.16
N ILE A 610 20.86 -10.88 -17.04
CA ILE A 610 20.91 -9.42 -16.94
C ILE A 610 22.20 -8.99 -17.64
N ALA A 611 22.05 -8.51 -18.86
CA ALA A 611 23.18 -8.19 -19.72
C ALA A 611 23.80 -6.85 -19.38
N ILE A 612 23.01 -5.85 -18.98
CA ILE A 612 23.51 -4.54 -18.56
C ILE A 612 22.68 -4.09 -17.37
N GLU A 613 23.30 -3.96 -16.20
CA GLU A 613 22.60 -3.52 -14.98
C GLU A 613 21.99 -2.13 -15.11
N GLU A 614 22.60 -1.30 -15.95
CA GLU A 614 22.15 0.08 -16.11
C GLU A 614 22.72 0.74 -17.39
N VAL A 615 21.87 1.38 -18.18
CA VAL A 615 22.26 2.19 -19.34
C VAL A 615 21.28 3.35 -19.54
N GLN A 616 21.78 4.55 -19.79
CA GLN A 616 20.95 5.68 -20.20
C GLN A 616 20.62 5.56 -21.68
N LEU A 617 19.34 5.61 -22.02
CA LEU A 617 18.82 5.47 -23.36
C LEU A 617 17.86 6.60 -23.67
N LYS A 618 17.74 6.91 -24.97
CA LYS A 618 16.71 7.81 -25.51
C LYS A 618 16.04 7.18 -26.73
N PRO A 619 14.80 7.59 -27.06
CA PRO A 619 14.12 7.10 -28.25
C PRO A 619 15.02 7.24 -29.49
N GLY A 620 15.20 6.14 -30.21
CA GLY A 620 16.05 6.07 -31.41
C GLY A 620 17.44 5.46 -31.20
N ASP A 621 17.86 5.19 -29.97
CA ASP A 621 19.14 4.49 -29.73
C ASP A 621 19.12 3.06 -30.30
N ILE A 622 20.25 2.61 -30.84
CA ILE A 622 20.37 1.28 -31.46
C ILE A 622 20.85 0.28 -30.41
N PHE A 623 20.24 -0.91 -30.39
CA PHE A 623 20.71 -2.06 -29.64
C PHE A 623 20.96 -3.27 -30.55
N LYS A 624 21.88 -4.14 -30.15
CA LYS A 624 22.32 -5.29 -30.93
C LYS A 624 22.55 -6.52 -30.04
N ILE A 625 21.96 -7.63 -30.44
CA ILE A 625 22.24 -8.97 -29.91
C ILE A 625 23.17 -9.66 -30.91
N GLU A 626 24.27 -10.22 -30.45
CA GLU A 626 25.19 -11.05 -31.24
C GLU A 626 25.33 -12.41 -30.56
N GLY A 627 25.39 -13.48 -31.36
CA GLY A 627 25.69 -14.80 -30.82
C GLY A 627 26.62 -15.60 -31.69
N VAL A 628 27.35 -16.51 -31.04
CA VAL A 628 28.29 -17.45 -31.65
C VAL A 628 27.89 -18.85 -31.20
N SER A 629 27.56 -19.73 -32.15
CA SER A 629 27.28 -21.13 -31.82
C SER A 629 28.55 -21.84 -31.38
N ASP A 630 28.40 -22.71 -30.39
CA ASP A 630 29.41 -23.70 -30.04
C ASP A 630 28.81 -25.10 -30.04
N SER A 631 29.53 -26.05 -30.65
CA SER A 631 29.12 -27.44 -30.72
C SER A 631 27.68 -27.62 -31.29
N LYS A 632 26.76 -28.25 -30.55
CA LYS A 632 25.35 -28.42 -30.97
C LYS A 632 24.41 -27.38 -30.38
N GLU A 633 24.95 -26.43 -29.64
CA GLU A 633 24.21 -25.30 -29.13
C GLU A 633 24.29 -24.14 -30.14
N PHE A 634 23.13 -23.66 -30.58
CA PHE A 634 23.04 -22.75 -31.72
C PHE A 634 22.75 -21.28 -31.35
N ALA A 635 23.21 -20.84 -30.17
CA ALA A 635 23.04 -19.48 -29.63
C ALA A 635 21.62 -18.91 -29.85
N ARG A 636 20.62 -19.49 -29.18
CA ARG A 636 19.20 -19.15 -29.38
C ARG A 636 18.74 -18.07 -28.41
N PHE A 637 18.12 -17.02 -28.94
CA PHE A 637 17.59 -15.89 -28.18
C PHE A 637 16.09 -15.75 -28.41
N ASP A 638 15.37 -15.45 -27.35
CA ASP A 638 13.91 -15.31 -27.35
C ASP A 638 13.51 -13.84 -27.33
N GLU A 639 13.99 -13.09 -26.35
CA GLU A 639 13.57 -11.70 -26.13
C GLU A 639 14.70 -10.85 -25.55
N ILE A 640 14.56 -9.53 -25.67
CA ILE A 640 15.32 -8.55 -24.91
C ILE A 640 14.36 -7.55 -24.27
N GLU A 641 14.58 -7.26 -22.99
CA GLU A 641 13.73 -6.43 -22.15
C GLU A 641 14.53 -5.25 -21.61
N PHE A 642 13.94 -4.05 -21.68
CA PHE A 642 14.47 -2.81 -21.11
C PHE A 642 13.60 -2.40 -19.94
N ILE A 643 14.12 -2.60 -18.73
CA ILE A 643 13.42 -2.35 -17.47
C ILE A 643 13.85 -0.96 -16.99
N PRO A 644 12.95 0.04 -16.91
CA PRO A 644 13.30 1.36 -16.37
C PRO A 644 13.92 1.23 -14.97
N THR A 645 15.05 1.89 -14.75
CA THR A 645 15.70 1.98 -13.43
C THR A 645 15.78 3.43 -13.02
N GLU A 646 15.32 3.76 -11.82
CA GLU A 646 15.58 5.08 -11.23
C GLU A 646 17.02 5.12 -10.71
N LYS A 647 17.76 6.19 -11.02
CA LYS A 647 19.10 6.36 -10.47
C LYS A 647 19.17 7.43 -9.39
N VAL A 648 19.35 6.95 -8.15
CA VAL A 648 20.08 7.63 -7.08
C VAL A 648 21.59 7.57 -7.40
N ASN A 649 22.27 8.71 -7.41
CA ASN A 649 23.70 8.80 -7.69
C ASN A 649 24.55 8.27 -6.50
N ASN A 650 24.93 6.99 -6.51
CA ASN A 650 25.92 6.45 -5.59
C ASN A 650 27.35 6.82 -6.02
N LYS A 651 27.99 7.72 -5.27
CA LYS A 651 29.46 7.77 -5.16
C LYS A 651 29.86 7.21 -3.79
N GLY A 652 30.50 6.04 -3.80
CA GLY A 652 31.16 5.48 -2.62
C GLY A 652 31.15 3.97 -2.62
N LYS A 653 32.11 3.35 -3.34
CA LYS A 653 32.53 1.98 -3.03
C LYS A 653 33.15 2.01 -1.63
N VAL A 654 32.66 1.17 -0.72
CA VAL A 654 33.39 0.79 0.49
C VAL A 654 33.55 -0.72 0.54
N ASP A 655 34.73 -1.10 1.00
CA ASP A 655 35.38 -2.40 0.87
C ASP A 655 34.81 -3.43 1.85
N ALA A 656 34.75 -4.70 1.44
CA ALA A 656 34.04 -5.78 2.15
C ALA A 656 34.79 -6.35 3.37
N ASN A 657 35.59 -5.55 4.10
CA ASN A 657 36.48 -6.06 5.16
C ASN A 657 36.52 -5.23 6.46
N GLU A 658 35.60 -4.29 6.70
CA GLU A 658 35.57 -3.50 7.95
C GLU A 658 34.19 -3.46 8.62
N ILE A 659 33.56 -4.60 8.91
CA ILE A 659 32.60 -4.70 10.04
C ILE A 659 32.75 -6.08 10.70
N LEU A 660 33.92 -6.30 11.31
CA LEU A 660 34.06 -7.16 12.47
C LEU A 660 34.69 -6.26 13.53
N ASP A 661 33.88 -5.80 14.48
CA ASP A 661 34.23 -5.55 15.89
C ASP A 661 33.34 -4.42 16.47
N SER A 662 32.23 -4.80 17.09
CA SER A 662 31.73 -4.21 18.33
C SER A 662 30.52 -5.00 18.82
N SER A 663 30.80 -6.20 19.34
CA SER A 663 29.95 -6.84 20.33
C SER A 663 30.06 -6.04 21.63
N ASP A 664 28.93 -5.56 22.15
CA ASP A 664 28.58 -5.60 23.57
C ASP A 664 27.12 -5.15 23.75
N ASP A 665 26.41 -5.86 24.63
CA ASP A 665 24.98 -5.77 25.01
C ASP A 665 23.97 -6.61 24.23
N ILE A 666 24.30 -7.88 23.96
CA ILE A 666 23.30 -8.97 24.00
C ILE A 666 23.73 -9.92 25.11
N GLU A 667 23.00 -9.91 26.22
CA GLU A 667 23.15 -10.94 27.25
C GLU A 667 22.96 -12.33 26.64
N SER A 668 23.98 -13.16 26.83
CA SER A 668 24.00 -14.57 26.46
C SER A 668 22.91 -15.34 27.22
N ILE A 669 21.89 -15.80 26.49
CA ILE A 669 21.05 -16.92 26.94
C ILE A 669 21.73 -18.22 26.46
N PRO A 670 21.83 -19.28 27.30
CA PRO A 670 22.69 -20.43 27.03
C PRO A 670 22.25 -21.20 25.78
N THR A 671 23.19 -21.45 24.88
CA THR A 671 23.10 -22.51 23.88
C THR A 671 23.23 -23.86 24.58
N GLN A 672 22.11 -24.55 24.79
CA GLN A 672 22.13 -25.97 25.12
C GLN A 672 20.92 -26.68 24.48
N ASP A 673 21.22 -27.34 23.36
CA ASP A 673 20.58 -28.53 22.78
C ASP A 673 19.04 -28.62 22.83
N ILE A 674 18.38 -28.29 21.70
CA ILE A 674 17.24 -29.09 21.23
C ILE A 674 17.81 -30.20 20.35
N LYS A 675 18.40 -31.20 20.99
CA LYS A 675 18.39 -32.56 20.44
C LYS A 675 17.27 -33.27 21.19
N ASP A 676 16.26 -33.71 20.45
CA ASP A 676 15.21 -34.67 20.85
C ASP A 676 13.78 -34.13 21.08
N LYS A 677 13.39 -32.98 20.52
CA LYS A 677 11.96 -32.60 20.41
C LYS A 677 11.66 -32.01 19.03
N GLY A 678 10.98 -32.78 18.17
CA GLY A 678 10.52 -32.36 16.84
C GLY A 678 11.63 -31.87 15.90
N LYS A 679 12.21 -32.73 15.07
CA LYS A 679 13.26 -32.29 14.12
C LYS A 679 12.64 -31.49 12.99
N VAL A 680 13.20 -30.32 12.69
CA VAL A 680 12.85 -29.51 11.52
C VAL A 680 13.91 -29.71 10.44
N ASP A 681 13.52 -30.10 9.23
CA ASP A 681 14.43 -30.23 8.08
C ASP A 681 14.53 -28.92 7.25
N SER A 682 15.30 -28.94 6.15
CA SER A 682 15.51 -27.75 5.31
C SER A 682 14.26 -27.27 4.56
N ASN A 683 13.23 -28.11 4.44
CA ASN A 683 11.94 -27.78 3.83
C ASN A 683 10.91 -27.37 4.90
N GLY A 684 11.34 -27.27 6.16
CA GLY A 684 10.50 -26.87 7.27
C GLY A 684 9.64 -28.00 7.84
N ILE A 685 9.88 -29.26 7.46
CA ILE A 685 9.06 -30.38 7.94
C ILE A 685 9.34 -30.62 9.41
N ILE A 686 8.29 -30.60 10.23
CA ILE A 686 8.33 -30.96 11.64
C ILE A 686 8.11 -32.48 11.75
N ASP A 687 9.15 -33.21 12.14
CA ASP A 687 9.11 -34.66 12.40
C ASP A 687 8.54 -34.95 13.79
N LEU A 688 7.27 -35.34 13.84
CA LEU A 688 6.58 -35.80 15.04
C LEU A 688 6.48 -37.34 15.09
N SER A 689 7.14 -38.05 14.18
CA SER A 689 6.95 -39.50 13.97
C SER A 689 7.41 -40.37 15.14
N ASN A 690 8.35 -39.85 15.94
CA ASN A 690 8.97 -40.55 17.07
C ASN A 690 9.11 -39.64 18.31
N VAL A 691 8.23 -38.65 18.46
CA VAL A 691 8.26 -37.74 19.62
C VAL A 691 7.73 -38.46 20.86
N ASP A 692 8.56 -38.53 21.90
CA ASP A 692 8.31 -39.15 23.22
C ASP A 692 8.70 -38.14 24.31
N LEU A 693 7.78 -37.23 24.64
CA LEU A 693 8.00 -36.12 25.57
C LEU A 693 7.86 -36.54 27.04
N ASP A 694 7.14 -37.63 27.32
CA ASP A 694 6.97 -38.18 28.67
C ASP A 694 8.09 -39.18 29.06
N GLY A 695 8.90 -39.61 28.08
CA GLY A 695 10.06 -40.48 28.26
C GLY A 695 9.68 -41.94 28.52
N ASN A 696 8.49 -42.37 28.12
CA ASN A 696 7.98 -43.72 28.36
C ASN A 696 8.49 -44.77 27.35
N GLY A 697 9.25 -44.35 26.34
CA GLY A 697 9.80 -45.18 25.28
C GLY A 697 8.83 -45.46 24.13
N LYS A 698 7.74 -44.70 24.01
CA LYS A 698 6.74 -44.77 22.93
C LYS A 698 6.47 -43.37 22.40
N THR A 699 6.11 -43.30 21.12
CA THR A 699 5.58 -42.06 20.54
C THR A 699 4.33 -41.63 21.31
N ASP A 700 4.26 -40.35 21.67
CA ASP A 700 3.09 -39.76 22.30
C ASP A 700 1.90 -39.80 21.32
N ASP A 701 0.69 -40.09 21.83
CA ASP A 701 -0.51 -40.12 20.98
C ASP A 701 -0.87 -38.70 20.48
N THR A 702 -0.58 -37.66 21.27
CA THR A 702 -0.81 -36.25 20.94
C THR A 702 0.34 -35.38 21.46
N VAL A 703 0.67 -34.31 20.75
CA VAL A 703 1.68 -33.32 21.13
C VAL A 703 1.15 -31.89 20.96
N SER A 704 1.58 -30.98 21.83
CA SER A 704 1.26 -29.56 21.72
C SER A 704 2.22 -28.90 20.72
N VAL A 705 1.68 -28.27 19.68
CA VAL A 705 2.45 -27.45 18.73
C VAL A 705 2.06 -25.99 18.95
N SER A 706 3.05 -25.14 19.20
CA SER A 706 2.87 -23.70 19.35
C SER A 706 3.65 -22.92 18.30
N LEU A 707 2.99 -21.91 17.75
CA LEU A 707 3.51 -20.92 16.84
C LEU A 707 3.60 -19.60 17.63
N ASP A 708 4.79 -19.04 17.78
CA ASP A 708 4.99 -17.77 18.50
C ASP A 708 5.74 -16.74 17.67
N LYS A 709 5.68 -15.47 18.13
CA LYS A 709 6.32 -14.33 17.44
C LYS A 709 5.90 -14.23 15.98
N ILE A 710 4.61 -14.49 15.72
CA ILE A 710 4.04 -14.33 14.39
C ILE A 710 4.13 -12.84 14.02
N PHE A 711 4.79 -12.56 12.90
CA PHE A 711 5.13 -11.22 12.45
C PHE A 711 5.31 -11.20 10.93
N SER A 712 4.87 -10.13 10.28
CA SER A 712 4.94 -9.97 8.83
C SER A 712 5.42 -8.56 8.47
N ARG A 713 6.22 -8.45 7.40
CA ARG A 713 6.59 -7.20 6.70
C ARG A 713 6.02 -7.14 5.28
N ALA A 714 5.16 -8.11 4.95
CA ALA A 714 4.54 -8.25 3.66
C ALA A 714 3.61 -7.09 3.33
N SER A 715 3.53 -6.77 2.04
CA SER A 715 2.41 -6.00 1.50
C SER A 715 1.17 -6.88 1.28
N TYR A 716 1.34 -8.19 1.08
CA TYR A 716 0.22 -9.13 0.94
C TYR A 716 -0.34 -9.57 2.29
N LYS A 717 -1.66 -9.81 2.34
CA LYS A 717 -2.33 -10.35 3.54
C LYS A 717 -2.17 -11.86 3.59
N ASN A 718 -0.99 -12.27 4.01
CA ASN A 718 -0.62 -13.68 4.01
C ASN A 718 -1.31 -14.44 5.14
N SER A 719 -1.79 -15.65 4.84
CA SER A 719 -2.06 -16.66 5.85
C SER A 719 -1.03 -17.77 5.77
N GLY A 720 -0.78 -18.46 6.86
CA GLY A 720 0.11 -19.62 6.92
C GLY A 720 -0.46 -20.70 7.80
N GLY A 721 0.14 -21.88 7.75
CA GLY A 721 -0.25 -23.00 8.59
C GLY A 721 0.53 -24.27 8.28
N PHE A 722 -0.01 -25.40 8.73
CA PHE A 722 0.61 -26.71 8.54
C PHE A 722 -0.37 -27.75 8.00
N TYR A 723 0.15 -28.69 7.22
CA TYR A 723 -0.58 -29.86 6.73
C TYR A 723 0.22 -31.14 6.95
N GLN A 724 -0.49 -32.26 7.08
CA GLN A 724 0.12 -33.55 7.29
C GLN A 724 0.73 -34.11 6.00
N VAL A 725 1.95 -34.64 6.10
CA VAL A 725 2.65 -35.39 5.03
C VAL A 725 3.05 -36.78 5.51
N LEU A 726 3.26 -37.71 4.58
CA LEU A 726 3.62 -39.09 4.87
C LEU A 726 5.11 -39.28 5.17
N ASP A 727 5.95 -38.39 4.63
CA ASP A 727 7.40 -38.49 4.67
C ASP A 727 8.07 -37.13 4.50
N THR A 728 9.39 -37.09 4.63
CA THR A 728 10.20 -35.87 4.49
C THR A 728 10.32 -35.35 3.05
N ASP A 729 9.77 -36.08 2.07
CA ASP A 729 9.68 -35.62 0.68
C ASP A 729 8.40 -34.80 0.44
N GLY A 730 7.58 -34.58 1.48
CA GLY A 730 6.34 -33.84 1.40
C GLY A 730 5.18 -34.61 0.77
N THR A 731 5.25 -35.95 0.69
CA THR A 731 4.22 -36.77 0.02
C THR A 731 2.87 -36.66 0.74
N VAL A 732 1.80 -36.39 0.00
CA VAL A 732 0.41 -36.36 0.52
C VAL A 732 -0.44 -37.46 -0.10
N VAL A 733 -1.52 -37.88 0.57
CA VAL A 733 -2.50 -38.81 -0.01
C VAL A 733 -3.74 -38.03 -0.44
N ASP A 734 -4.19 -38.18 -1.68
CA ASP A 734 -5.51 -37.68 -2.06
C ASP A 734 -6.59 -38.53 -1.37
N PRO A 735 -7.40 -37.97 -0.45
CA PRO A 735 -8.38 -38.74 0.33
C PRO A 735 -9.53 -39.29 -0.51
N ILE A 736 -9.69 -38.83 -1.76
CA ILE A 736 -10.73 -39.32 -2.68
C ILE A 736 -10.23 -40.53 -3.46
N THR A 737 -9.00 -40.48 -3.97
CA THR A 737 -8.45 -41.52 -4.86
C THR A 737 -7.49 -42.48 -4.16
N ASN A 738 -7.07 -42.16 -2.93
CA ASN A 738 -6.04 -42.85 -2.14
C ASN A 738 -4.69 -42.95 -2.86
N LYS A 739 -4.41 -42.02 -3.78
CA LYS A 739 -3.16 -41.93 -4.53
C LYS A 739 -2.16 -41.07 -3.76
N SER A 740 -0.92 -41.52 -3.63
CA SER A 740 0.19 -40.70 -3.17
C SER A 740 0.60 -39.69 -4.23
N ILE A 741 0.76 -38.43 -3.84
CA ILE A 741 1.09 -37.29 -4.71
C ILE A 741 2.27 -36.55 -4.08
N ARG A 742 3.31 -36.29 -4.86
CA ARG A 742 4.50 -35.52 -4.42
C ARG A 742 4.38 -34.04 -4.82
N PRO A 743 5.10 -33.12 -4.16
CA PRO A 743 5.12 -31.71 -4.56
C PRO A 743 5.44 -31.57 -6.06
N GLY A 744 4.66 -30.74 -6.76
CA GLY A 744 4.77 -30.52 -8.21
C GLY A 744 4.03 -31.51 -9.11
N GLU A 745 3.48 -32.59 -8.55
CA GLU A 745 2.57 -33.47 -9.28
C GLU A 745 1.15 -32.87 -9.30
N THR A 746 0.43 -33.05 -10.42
CA THR A 746 -0.91 -32.49 -10.59
C THR A 746 -1.86 -32.91 -9.46
N GLY A 747 -2.44 -31.92 -8.78
CA GLY A 747 -3.42 -32.11 -7.70
C GLY A 747 -2.80 -32.15 -6.30
N TYR A 748 -1.49 -31.90 -6.18
CA TYR A 748 -0.80 -31.85 -4.89
C TYR A 748 -1.41 -30.84 -3.93
N GLU A 749 -1.71 -29.63 -4.40
CA GLU A 749 -2.12 -28.49 -3.56
C GLU A 749 -3.50 -28.73 -2.94
N THR A 750 -4.45 -29.20 -3.75
CA THR A 750 -5.79 -29.57 -3.24
C THR A 750 -5.72 -30.78 -2.28
N ALA A 751 -4.80 -31.73 -2.49
CA ALA A 751 -4.60 -32.86 -1.59
C ALA A 751 -3.93 -32.44 -0.27
N ALA A 752 -2.96 -31.53 -0.33
CA ALA A 752 -2.28 -30.94 0.82
C ALA A 752 -3.26 -30.17 1.71
N PHE A 753 -4.05 -29.26 1.15
CA PHE A 753 -4.99 -28.45 1.95
C PHE A 753 -6.18 -29.26 2.50
N LYS A 754 -6.50 -30.43 1.96
CA LYS A 754 -7.46 -31.36 2.60
C LYS A 754 -6.88 -32.08 3.83
N GLN A 755 -5.56 -32.08 3.99
CA GLN A 755 -4.81 -32.62 5.13
C GLN A 755 -4.27 -31.50 6.03
N ARG A 756 -4.76 -30.27 5.85
CA ARG A 756 -4.39 -29.13 6.71
C ARG A 756 -4.90 -29.32 8.14
N ILE A 757 -4.17 -28.78 9.09
CA ILE A 757 -4.59 -28.68 10.49
C ILE A 757 -5.15 -27.26 10.71
N SER A 758 -6.48 -27.08 10.61
CA SER A 758 -7.15 -25.75 10.72
C SER A 758 -6.74 -24.95 11.94
N GLU A 759 -6.52 -25.65 13.04
CA GLU A 759 -6.22 -25.10 14.34
C GLU A 759 -4.79 -24.55 14.41
N LEU A 760 -3.96 -24.82 13.39
CA LEU A 760 -2.66 -24.21 13.15
C LEU A 760 -2.70 -23.20 11.98
N ASP A 761 -3.86 -22.85 11.44
CA ASP A 761 -3.97 -21.77 10.46
C ASP A 761 -3.86 -20.42 11.19
N PHE A 762 -3.03 -19.53 10.66
CA PHE A 762 -2.75 -18.22 11.26
C PHE A 762 -2.51 -17.16 10.19
N ASN A 763 -2.55 -15.90 10.62
CA ASN A 763 -2.00 -14.77 9.87
C ASN A 763 -1.24 -13.83 10.82
N ALA A 764 -0.73 -12.72 10.30
CA ALA A 764 0.08 -11.77 11.07
C ALA A 764 -0.64 -11.19 12.32
N ASP A 765 -1.98 -11.20 12.36
CA ASP A 765 -2.77 -10.66 13.46
C ASP A 765 -2.82 -11.59 14.68
N ASP A 766 -2.63 -12.90 14.49
CA ASP A 766 -2.86 -13.90 15.55
C ASP A 766 -1.82 -13.87 16.68
N ARG A 767 -0.66 -13.23 16.47
CA ARG A 767 0.53 -13.10 17.37
C ARG A 767 1.14 -14.43 17.88
N SER A 768 0.32 -15.40 18.24
CA SER A 768 0.65 -16.78 18.59
C SER A 768 -0.55 -17.71 18.43
N VAL A 769 -0.32 -18.95 17.98
CA VAL A 769 -1.34 -20.00 17.85
C VAL A 769 -0.83 -21.27 18.51
N THR A 770 -1.65 -21.97 19.29
CA THR A 770 -1.27 -23.23 19.94
C THR A 770 -2.40 -24.24 19.84
N THR A 771 -2.08 -25.48 19.44
CA THR A 771 -3.06 -26.58 19.42
C THR A 771 -2.40 -27.93 19.69
N GLN A 772 -3.22 -28.94 19.95
CA GLN A 772 -2.80 -30.33 20.08
C GLN A 772 -2.93 -31.03 18.71
N VAL A 773 -1.90 -31.76 18.30
CA VAL A 773 -1.87 -32.55 17.06
C VAL A 773 -1.52 -34.00 17.37
N ASP A 774 -1.88 -34.92 16.49
CA ASP A 774 -1.52 -36.34 16.65
C ASP A 774 0.01 -36.51 16.61
N GLY A 775 0.55 -37.33 17.51
CA GLY A 775 1.92 -37.79 17.39
C GLY A 775 2.05 -38.92 16.35
N GLY A 776 3.27 -39.20 15.88
CA GLY A 776 3.48 -40.21 14.84
C GLY A 776 3.36 -39.70 13.40
N ILE A 777 3.25 -38.38 13.20
CA ILE A 777 3.04 -37.75 11.89
C ILE A 777 4.22 -36.85 11.47
N PHE A 778 4.17 -36.33 10.23
CA PHE A 778 5.02 -35.25 9.77
C PHE A 778 4.15 -34.05 9.39
N LEU A 779 4.57 -32.84 9.73
CA LEU A 779 3.88 -31.59 9.36
C LEU A 779 4.74 -30.76 8.42
N ALA A 780 4.17 -30.29 7.31
CA ALA A 780 4.82 -29.39 6.37
C ALA A 780 4.17 -27.99 6.42
N PRO A 781 4.95 -26.89 6.35
CA PRO A 781 4.43 -25.54 6.41
C PRO A 781 3.93 -25.06 5.04
N TYR A 782 3.03 -24.10 5.05
CA TYR A 782 2.63 -23.36 3.86
C TYR A 782 2.40 -21.87 4.17
N LEU A 783 2.46 -21.06 3.13
CA LEU A 783 1.96 -19.69 3.06
C LEU A 783 0.95 -19.58 1.92
N ILE A 784 -0.22 -18.98 2.15
CA ILE A 784 -1.08 -18.44 1.12
C ILE A 784 -0.80 -16.95 1.03
N ALA A 785 -0.26 -16.53 -0.10
CA ALA A 785 -0.01 -15.13 -0.38
C ALA A 785 -1.34 -14.42 -0.64
N ASP A 786 -1.53 -13.26 -0.02
CA ASP A 786 -2.67 -12.37 -0.28
C ASP A 786 -4.06 -13.06 -0.17
N GLY A 787 -4.24 -13.92 0.83
CA GLY A 787 -5.53 -14.57 1.09
C GLY A 787 -5.49 -15.75 2.05
N THR A 788 -6.64 -16.42 2.19
CA THR A 788 -6.82 -17.64 3.01
C THR A 788 -6.78 -18.93 2.19
N VAL A 789 -6.66 -20.08 2.86
CA VAL A 789 -6.76 -21.39 2.20
C VAL A 789 -8.10 -21.57 1.48
N GLU A 790 -9.21 -21.11 2.08
CA GLU A 790 -10.53 -21.19 1.47
C GLU A 790 -10.59 -20.38 0.18
N GLU A 791 -10.05 -19.16 0.19
CA GLU A 791 -9.96 -18.31 -1.01
C GLU A 791 -9.07 -18.94 -2.07
N PHE A 792 -7.92 -19.48 -1.67
CA PHE A 792 -7.01 -20.19 -2.58
C PHE A 792 -7.69 -21.40 -3.23
N LEU A 793 -8.39 -22.24 -2.46
CA LEU A 793 -9.07 -23.43 -2.99
C LEU A 793 -10.26 -23.08 -3.89
N GLU A 794 -10.93 -21.96 -3.66
CA GLU A 794 -12.02 -21.50 -4.52
C GLU A 794 -11.48 -20.86 -5.81
N GLN A 795 -10.48 -20.00 -5.67
CA GLN A 795 -10.06 -19.10 -6.73
C GLN A 795 -8.88 -19.66 -7.50
N ASN A 796 -7.84 -20.20 -6.86
CA ASN A 796 -6.62 -20.72 -7.50
C ASN A 796 -6.23 -22.15 -7.07
N PRO A 797 -7.13 -23.15 -7.10
CA PRO A 797 -6.87 -24.50 -6.53
C PRO A 797 -5.76 -25.31 -7.21
N THR A 798 -5.33 -24.88 -8.39
CA THR A 798 -4.26 -25.51 -9.18
C THR A 798 -2.92 -24.78 -9.04
N ASN A 799 -2.84 -23.78 -8.15
CA ASN A 799 -1.67 -22.96 -7.89
C ASN A 799 -0.99 -22.45 -9.17
N GLN A 800 -1.78 -21.94 -10.12
CA GLN A 800 -1.19 -21.45 -11.37
C GLN A 800 -0.93 -19.95 -11.25
N TYR A 801 0.15 -19.50 -11.88
CA TYR A 801 0.41 -18.07 -12.01
C TYR A 801 -0.79 -17.38 -12.65
N ARG A 802 -1.30 -16.35 -11.97
CA ARG A 802 -2.39 -15.51 -12.47
C ARG A 802 -1.94 -14.07 -12.44
N ASN A 803 -1.86 -13.49 -13.64
CA ASN A 803 -1.46 -12.11 -13.81
C ASN A 803 -2.36 -11.17 -12.97
N GLY A 804 -1.74 -10.36 -12.11
CA GLY A 804 -2.42 -9.42 -11.22
C GLY A 804 -3.09 -10.04 -9.98
N SER A 805 -2.82 -11.31 -9.67
CA SER A 805 -3.30 -11.98 -8.46
C SER A 805 -2.12 -12.30 -7.55
N GLY A 806 -2.13 -11.79 -6.31
CA GLY A 806 -1.18 -12.23 -5.27
C GLY A 806 -1.45 -13.66 -4.81
N LEU A 807 -2.70 -14.13 -4.96
CA LEU A 807 -3.21 -15.40 -4.46
C LEU A 807 -2.52 -16.66 -5.01
N HIS A 808 -1.48 -17.09 -4.30
CA HIS A 808 -0.68 -18.28 -4.57
C HIS A 808 -0.40 -19.02 -3.26
N ALA A 809 -0.25 -20.34 -3.36
CA ALA A 809 0.27 -21.14 -2.26
C ALA A 809 1.78 -21.33 -2.44
N TYR A 810 2.55 -21.01 -1.41
CA TYR A 810 3.96 -21.33 -1.32
C TYR A 810 4.19 -22.36 -0.21
N PHE A 811 4.76 -23.49 -0.61
CA PHE A 811 5.16 -24.59 0.24
C PHE A 811 6.66 -24.50 0.53
N GLY A 812 7.11 -25.25 1.54
CA GLY A 812 8.55 -25.43 1.81
C GLY A 812 9.33 -26.19 0.73
N PHE A 813 8.70 -26.55 -0.40
CA PHE A 813 9.27 -27.33 -1.50
C PHE A 813 9.23 -26.53 -2.80
N GLU A 814 10.39 -26.24 -3.40
CA GLU A 814 10.49 -25.46 -4.65
C GLU A 814 9.62 -26.02 -5.77
N ASN A 815 9.60 -27.34 -5.94
CA ASN A 815 8.81 -28.02 -6.96
C ASN A 815 7.30 -28.00 -6.71
N GLY A 816 6.85 -27.70 -5.49
CA GLY A 816 5.44 -27.46 -5.16
C GLY A 816 4.98 -26.02 -5.41
N ASN A 817 5.92 -25.11 -5.67
CA ASN A 817 5.64 -23.68 -5.83
C ASN A 817 5.37 -23.31 -7.29
N PRO A 818 4.52 -22.31 -7.54
CA PRO A 818 4.01 -22.00 -8.88
C PRO A 818 5.07 -21.40 -9.82
N ASP A 819 6.20 -20.95 -9.28
CA ASP A 819 7.38 -20.39 -9.94
C ASP A 819 8.61 -21.32 -9.87
N GLY A 820 8.52 -22.43 -9.14
CA GLY A 820 9.61 -23.40 -9.04
C GLY A 820 10.79 -22.94 -8.20
N ILE A 821 10.63 -21.97 -7.29
CA ILE A 821 11.71 -21.47 -6.43
C ILE A 821 11.38 -21.62 -4.94
N GLN A 822 12.38 -21.43 -4.08
CA GLN A 822 12.21 -21.52 -2.63
C GLN A 822 11.67 -20.22 -2.04
N HIS A 823 10.55 -20.33 -1.33
CA HIS A 823 9.92 -19.22 -0.61
C HIS A 823 10.09 -19.30 0.90
N LEU A 824 10.65 -20.39 1.45
CA LEU A 824 10.87 -20.58 2.88
C LEU A 824 12.36 -20.54 3.24
N GLN A 825 12.70 -19.77 4.27
CA GLN A 825 14.00 -19.75 4.93
C GLN A 825 13.87 -20.12 6.41
N LEU A 826 14.88 -20.84 6.94
CA LEU A 826 14.89 -21.35 8.31
C LEU A 826 16.16 -20.93 9.07
N SER A 827 15.98 -20.56 10.34
CA SER A 827 17.08 -20.33 11.28
C SER A 827 16.68 -20.65 12.73
N ASN A 828 17.24 -21.71 13.33
CA ASN A 828 17.07 -22.07 14.76
C ASN A 828 15.61 -22.09 15.26
N ASN A 829 14.70 -22.74 14.52
CA ASN A 829 13.24 -22.82 14.73
C ASN A 829 12.42 -21.59 14.31
N LYS A 830 13.06 -20.55 13.76
CA LYS A 830 12.37 -19.45 13.08
C LYS A 830 12.12 -19.79 11.62
N PHE A 831 10.87 -19.67 11.20
CA PHE A 831 10.39 -19.77 9.83
C PHE A 831 10.20 -18.36 9.28
N GLY A 832 10.58 -18.16 8.02
CA GLY A 832 10.38 -16.92 7.28
C GLY A 832 10.01 -17.22 5.85
N PHE A 833 8.94 -16.61 5.36
CA PHE A 833 8.47 -16.77 3.99
C PHE A 833 8.66 -15.51 3.15
N GLU A 834 8.75 -15.72 1.84
CA GLU A 834 8.51 -14.74 0.77
C GLU A 834 7.10 -14.97 0.17
N ASP A 835 6.38 -13.89 -0.14
CA ASP A 835 5.00 -13.98 -0.63
C ASP A 835 4.81 -13.58 -2.11
N VAL A 836 5.87 -13.08 -2.76
CA VAL A 836 5.79 -12.61 -4.16
C VAL A 836 6.34 -13.66 -5.12
N TYR A 837 5.55 -13.98 -6.16
CA TYR A 837 5.95 -14.88 -7.25
C TYR A 837 7.29 -14.43 -7.85
N GLY A 838 8.27 -15.33 -7.89
CA GLY A 838 9.65 -15.01 -8.27
C GLY A 838 10.57 -14.67 -7.10
N GLY A 839 10.05 -14.72 -5.86
CA GLY A 839 10.80 -14.71 -4.61
C GLY A 839 11.06 -13.30 -4.09
N GLY A 840 10.17 -12.36 -4.41
CA GLY A 840 10.12 -11.02 -3.81
C GLY A 840 11.45 -10.29 -3.69
N ASP A 841 11.64 -9.66 -2.54
CA ASP A 841 12.84 -8.91 -2.17
C ASP A 841 13.88 -9.77 -1.41
N ARG A 842 13.53 -11.03 -1.10
CA ARG A 842 14.40 -12.08 -0.54
C ARG A 842 14.88 -11.80 0.88
N ASP A 843 14.15 -11.02 1.65
CA ASP A 843 14.43 -10.82 3.08
C ASP A 843 13.78 -11.89 3.98
N PHE A 844 12.82 -12.67 3.45
CA PHE A 844 12.00 -13.72 4.05
C PHE A 844 11.21 -13.23 5.27
N LEU A 845 10.86 -11.94 5.31
CA LEU A 845 10.14 -11.31 6.40
C LEU A 845 8.64 -11.10 6.08
N ASP A 846 8.17 -11.56 4.92
CA ASP A 846 6.77 -11.46 4.49
C ASP A 846 5.82 -12.25 5.40
N LEU A 847 6.28 -13.35 5.97
CA LEU A 847 5.63 -13.98 7.12
C LEU A 847 6.64 -14.76 7.93
N THR A 848 6.79 -14.42 9.20
CA THR A 848 7.73 -15.05 10.12
C THR A 848 7.05 -15.53 11.38
N PHE A 849 7.53 -16.65 11.93
CA PHE A 849 7.04 -17.24 13.17
C PHE A 849 8.09 -18.22 13.71
N ASN A 850 8.01 -18.55 15.00
CA ASN A 850 8.76 -19.66 15.57
C ASN A 850 7.85 -20.84 15.82
N VAL A 851 8.42 -22.04 15.81
CA VAL A 851 7.72 -23.28 16.15
C VAL A 851 8.31 -23.89 17.41
N ASN A 852 7.45 -24.30 18.34
CA ASN A 852 7.82 -25.12 19.49
C ASN A 852 6.92 -26.36 19.61
N VAL A 853 7.49 -27.47 20.09
CA VAL A 853 6.80 -28.74 20.34
C VAL A 853 6.94 -29.11 21.82
N GLU A 854 5.80 -29.19 22.51
CA GLU A 854 5.69 -29.35 23.97
C GLU A 854 4.63 -30.40 24.35
N ASN A 855 4.61 -30.77 25.63
CA ASN A 855 3.71 -31.78 26.18
C ASN A 855 2.38 -31.15 26.60
#